data_AF-A0A7G6VVK9-F1
#
_entry.id   AF-A0A7G6VVK9-F1
#
_cell.length_a   1.000
_cell.length_b   1.000
_cell.length_c   1.000
_cell.angle_alpha   90.00
_cell.angle_beta   90.00
_cell.angle_gamma   90.00
#
_symmetry.space_group_name_H-M   'P 1'
#
loop_
_entity.id
_entity.type
_entity.pdbx_description
1 polymer ?
#
loop_
_entity_poly.entity_id
_entity_poly.type
_entity_poly.pdbx_seq_one_letter_code
_entity_poly.pdbx_strand_id
1 'polypeptide(L)'
;MSDQDFAAAASRFVNIGERTNVTGSARFKKLVMAGDYPAAVEVARQQVENGAQIIDVNMDEGLLDAVEAMTTFLKLIAAEPDIARVPIMVDSSKWEVIEAGLKCVSGKPIVNSISMKEGEAPFLDSARKCMDYGAAVVVMAFDETGQADTKQRKIEICERAYKLLTGIGFPPEDIIFDPNVFAVATGIEEHDRYALDFIEAVSVLRKTCPHVHFSGGLSNLSFSFRGNETVRRAMHSVFLYHAIPAGLDMAIVNAGQLDVYDQIDPVLRDACEDVILMREPPADSGFETATERLIALAESYKGKSPEAEKQAAEWRGYAVEKRLEHALVKGIDAHIVDDTEEMRAEVEQRGGRPIEVIEGPLMDGMNVVGDLFGSGKMFLPQVVKSARVMKKAVAHLIPYIEAEKEEGARPKGRIVMATVKGDVHDIGKNIVGVVLQCNGYEVIDLGVMVPWPDILKAANENDADIIGLSGLITPSLDEMVTVAEEMARAEMAIPLLIGGATTSKVHTALRIDPAYAGPVIHVLDASRAVGVASQLLSDTQRDPYVVKIADEYEDVRVKRAGKGQSALLPIAEARENGFAADMADKPGPPAQPGNHVFDSWDLADLADHIDWTPFFRAWELAGNYPAILDDEVVGESARSLFVDARKMLQQIIEEQWFTARGVCEFWPCERNGDDVVLEGGTRLPFLRQQVKKSRERANFCLADFVDPAGDWLGGFAVAIHGIDDHSARFRAAHDDYSDIMLKALADRFAEAFAERLHQHVRTTLWGYAPQEQLTNEALIKEQYRGIRPAPGYPACPDHSLKPILWDLMRVEDRAGITLTESNAMWPTSAVSGFYFAHPESQYFGVARIGRDQLEDYAARRGIELATAERWLRPNLD
;
A
#
# COMPACT_ATOMS: atom_id res chain seq x y z
N MET A 1 -17.21 -25.96 -1.55
CA MET A 1 -16.04 -25.13 -1.16
C MET A 1 -15.69 -25.50 0.25
N SER A 2 -14.41 -25.55 0.58
CA SER A 2 -13.97 -25.55 1.99
C SER A 2 -14.18 -24.16 2.61
N ASP A 3 -14.27 -24.04 3.93
CA ASP A 3 -14.34 -22.74 4.62
C ASP A 3 -13.13 -21.83 4.27
N GLN A 4 -11.98 -22.44 3.95
CA GLN A 4 -10.78 -21.74 3.49
C GLN A 4 -10.92 -21.12 2.08
N ASP A 5 -11.58 -21.82 1.15
CA ASP A 5 -11.85 -21.28 -0.19
C ASP A 5 -12.82 -20.08 -0.12
N PHE A 6 -13.74 -20.10 0.85
CA PHE A 6 -14.68 -19.01 1.08
C PHE A 6 -13.97 -17.78 1.66
N ALA A 7 -13.13 -17.97 2.66
CA ALA A 7 -12.31 -16.91 3.25
C ALA A 7 -11.41 -16.22 2.19
N ALA A 8 -10.84 -17.00 1.27
CA ALA A 8 -10.03 -16.48 0.16
C ALA A 8 -10.86 -15.70 -0.87
N ALA A 9 -12.12 -16.06 -1.09
CA ALA A 9 -13.03 -15.34 -1.98
C ALA A 9 -13.56 -14.04 -1.33
N ALA A 10 -13.98 -14.10 -0.06
CA ALA A 10 -14.49 -12.95 0.69
C ALA A 10 -13.42 -11.87 0.91
N SER A 11 -12.17 -12.25 1.17
CA SER A 11 -11.05 -11.30 1.29
C SER A 11 -10.65 -10.60 -0.02
N ARG A 12 -11.13 -11.10 -1.17
CA ARG A 12 -10.90 -10.52 -2.51
C ARG A 12 -12.10 -9.75 -3.06
N PHE A 13 -13.20 -9.69 -2.31
CA PHE A 13 -14.42 -9.02 -2.76
C PHE A 13 -14.24 -7.49 -2.82
N VAL A 14 -14.75 -6.88 -3.90
CA VAL A 14 -14.61 -5.44 -4.17
C VAL A 14 -15.95 -4.73 -4.00
N ASN A 15 -16.03 -3.82 -3.03
CA ASN A 15 -17.18 -2.95 -2.82
C ASN A 15 -17.08 -1.72 -3.74
N ILE A 16 -18.09 -1.53 -4.59
CA ILE A 16 -18.24 -0.36 -5.44
C ILE A 16 -19.26 0.58 -4.77
N GLY A 17 -18.86 1.81 -4.45
CA GLY A 17 -19.71 2.77 -3.75
C GLY A 17 -20.83 3.34 -4.63
N GLU A 18 -22.10 3.23 -4.19
CA GLU A 18 -23.30 3.63 -4.94
C GLU A 18 -23.82 5.08 -4.74
N ARG A 19 -23.25 5.83 -3.78
CA ARG A 19 -23.84 7.09 -3.27
C ARG A 19 -23.51 8.33 -4.10
N THR A 20 -22.60 8.21 -5.06
CA THR A 20 -22.19 9.23 -6.05
C THR A 20 -23.01 9.14 -7.34
N ASN A 21 -24.27 8.77 -7.20
CA ASN A 21 -25.20 8.57 -8.30
C ASN A 21 -26.39 9.53 -8.17
N VAL A 22 -26.56 10.45 -9.13
CA VAL A 22 -27.65 11.45 -9.11
C VAL A 22 -29.02 10.78 -9.18
N THR A 23 -29.16 9.65 -9.87
CA THR A 23 -30.42 8.92 -9.95
C THR A 23 -30.69 8.07 -8.69
N GLY A 24 -29.65 7.54 -8.06
CA GLY A 24 -29.74 6.62 -6.92
C GLY A 24 -29.68 7.26 -5.52
N SER A 25 -29.09 8.45 -5.38
CA SER A 25 -28.81 9.09 -4.10
C SER A 25 -29.46 10.47 -3.99
N ALA A 26 -30.56 10.56 -3.24
CA ALA A 26 -31.30 11.81 -3.04
C ALA A 26 -30.43 12.94 -2.42
N ARG A 27 -29.50 12.58 -1.52
CA ARG A 27 -28.53 13.53 -0.94
C ARG A 27 -27.60 14.07 -2.02
N PHE A 28 -26.97 13.18 -2.80
CA PHE A 28 -26.01 13.56 -3.83
C PHE A 28 -26.69 14.39 -4.94
N LYS A 29 -27.86 13.97 -5.42
CA LYS A 29 -28.69 14.74 -6.36
C LYS A 29 -28.93 16.17 -5.89
N LYS A 30 -29.33 16.35 -4.63
CA LYS A 30 -29.60 17.68 -4.08
C LYS A 30 -28.35 18.57 -4.09
N LEU A 31 -27.19 18.01 -3.76
CA LEU A 31 -25.91 18.75 -3.72
C LEU A 31 -25.46 19.15 -5.13
N VAL A 32 -25.46 18.20 -6.07
CA VAL A 32 -25.08 18.45 -7.47
C VAL A 32 -26.03 19.45 -8.13
N MET A 33 -27.35 19.31 -7.94
CA MET A 33 -28.33 20.27 -8.48
C MET A 33 -28.25 21.66 -7.85
N ALA A 34 -27.74 21.77 -6.62
CA ALA A 34 -27.50 23.05 -5.97
C ALA A 34 -26.14 23.67 -6.33
N GLY A 35 -25.30 22.98 -7.12
CA GLY A 35 -23.93 23.39 -7.42
C GLY A 35 -22.96 23.26 -6.23
N ASP A 36 -23.36 22.58 -5.16
CA ASP A 36 -22.55 22.35 -3.96
C ASP A 36 -21.64 21.12 -4.17
N TYR A 37 -20.72 21.25 -5.12
CA TYR A 37 -19.75 20.21 -5.43
C TYR A 37 -18.79 19.87 -4.27
N PRO A 38 -18.33 20.81 -3.41
CA PRO A 38 -17.54 20.46 -2.24
C PRO A 38 -18.23 19.45 -1.32
N ALA A 39 -19.52 19.67 -1.00
CA ALA A 39 -20.28 18.70 -0.21
C ALA A 39 -20.56 17.40 -0.97
N ALA A 40 -20.60 17.43 -2.31
CA ALA A 40 -20.72 16.22 -3.13
C ALA A 40 -19.42 15.39 -3.13
N VAL A 41 -18.25 16.02 -3.13
CA VAL A 41 -16.93 15.36 -2.99
C VAL A 41 -16.87 14.64 -1.64
N GLU A 42 -17.39 15.27 -0.59
CA GLU A 42 -17.51 14.65 0.73
C GLU A 42 -18.34 13.36 0.73
N VAL A 43 -19.40 13.28 -0.08
CA VAL A 43 -20.16 12.03 -0.27
C VAL A 43 -19.30 10.94 -0.89
N ALA A 44 -18.41 11.27 -1.84
CA ALA A 44 -17.48 10.30 -2.42
C ALA A 44 -16.41 9.86 -1.41
N ARG A 45 -15.81 10.81 -0.66
CA ARG A 45 -14.80 10.55 0.37
C ARG A 45 -15.33 9.61 1.45
N GLN A 46 -16.53 9.91 1.97
CA GLN A 46 -17.22 9.08 2.96
C GLN A 46 -17.44 7.63 2.47
N GLN A 47 -17.63 7.40 1.17
CA GLN A 47 -17.75 6.04 0.66
C GLN A 47 -16.42 5.28 0.71
N VAL A 48 -15.32 5.93 0.35
CA VAL A 48 -13.98 5.32 0.41
C VAL A 48 -13.59 5.00 1.85
N GLU A 49 -13.85 5.91 2.78
CA GLU A 49 -13.61 5.68 4.22
C GLU A 49 -14.43 4.52 4.78
N ASN A 50 -15.67 4.38 4.30
CA ASN A 50 -16.52 3.24 4.62
C ASN A 50 -16.16 1.98 3.80
N GLY A 51 -14.98 1.95 3.18
CA GLY A 51 -14.37 0.79 2.55
C GLY A 51 -14.85 0.48 1.13
N ALA A 52 -15.41 1.46 0.42
CA ALA A 52 -15.55 1.37 -1.03
C ALA A 52 -14.16 1.39 -1.69
N GLN A 53 -13.88 0.37 -2.50
CA GLN A 53 -12.61 0.21 -3.21
C GLN A 53 -12.68 0.76 -4.64
N ILE A 54 -13.89 1.06 -5.13
CA ILE A 54 -14.20 1.70 -6.41
C ILE A 54 -15.37 2.67 -6.17
N ILE A 55 -15.41 3.80 -6.88
CA ILE A 55 -16.52 4.75 -6.79
C ILE A 55 -17.30 4.78 -8.11
N ASP A 56 -18.60 4.48 -8.05
CA ASP A 56 -19.53 4.58 -9.19
C ASP A 56 -20.10 6.00 -9.28
N VAL A 57 -19.79 6.70 -10.37
CA VAL A 57 -20.16 8.10 -10.57
C VAL A 57 -21.15 8.21 -11.72
N ASN A 58 -22.37 8.64 -11.41
CA ASN A 58 -23.43 8.88 -12.39
C ASN A 58 -23.99 10.30 -12.26
N MET A 59 -24.03 11.02 -13.38
CA MET A 59 -24.55 12.39 -13.50
C MET A 59 -25.74 12.52 -14.45
N ASP A 60 -26.40 11.40 -14.77
CA ASP A 60 -27.53 11.40 -15.69
C ASP A 60 -28.79 11.96 -15.02
N GLU A 61 -29.16 13.19 -15.37
CA GLU A 61 -30.41 13.81 -14.93
C GLU A 61 -30.92 14.78 -16.01
N GLY A 62 -32.24 14.80 -16.26
CA GLY A 62 -32.81 15.53 -17.39
C GLY A 62 -32.65 17.05 -17.32
N LEU A 63 -32.43 17.59 -16.12
CA LEU A 63 -32.24 19.03 -15.87
C LEU A 63 -30.77 19.44 -15.69
N LEU A 64 -29.83 18.49 -15.81
CA LEU A 64 -28.40 18.71 -15.59
C LEU A 64 -27.65 18.63 -16.92
N ASP A 65 -26.68 19.51 -17.14
CA ASP A 65 -25.65 19.26 -18.16
C ASP A 65 -24.72 18.16 -17.64
N ALA A 66 -25.03 16.92 -18.00
CA ALA A 66 -24.32 15.74 -17.51
C ALA A 66 -22.84 15.74 -17.93
N VAL A 67 -22.48 16.34 -19.08
CA VAL A 67 -21.08 16.41 -19.54
C VAL A 67 -20.30 17.38 -18.65
N GLU A 68 -20.85 18.57 -18.41
CA GLU A 68 -20.23 19.57 -17.53
C GLU A 68 -20.14 19.06 -16.08
N ALA A 69 -21.22 18.47 -15.56
CA ALA A 69 -21.27 17.97 -14.19
C ALA A 69 -20.31 16.80 -13.96
N MET A 70 -20.26 15.83 -14.88
CA MET A 70 -19.30 14.72 -14.83
C MET A 70 -17.86 15.23 -14.86
N THR A 71 -17.55 16.11 -15.80
CA THR A 71 -16.20 16.71 -15.93
C THR A 71 -15.80 17.48 -14.67
N THR A 72 -16.70 18.29 -14.13
CA THR A 72 -16.45 19.12 -12.95
C THR A 72 -16.23 18.25 -11.72
N PHE A 73 -17.15 17.32 -11.46
CA PHE A 73 -17.06 16.47 -10.29
C PHE A 73 -15.83 15.55 -10.33
N LEU A 74 -15.55 14.92 -11.48
CA LEU A 74 -14.39 14.03 -11.61
C LEU A 74 -13.06 14.77 -11.43
N LYS A 75 -12.93 16.00 -11.92
CA LYS A 75 -11.75 16.85 -11.67
C LYS A 75 -11.59 17.20 -10.20
N LEU A 76 -12.70 17.43 -9.49
CA LEU A 76 -12.69 17.74 -8.06
C LEU A 76 -12.30 16.52 -7.22
N ILE A 77 -12.90 15.35 -7.46
CA ILE A 77 -12.51 14.14 -6.70
C ILE A 77 -11.11 13.64 -7.09
N ALA A 78 -10.61 13.93 -8.30
CA ALA A 78 -9.23 13.65 -8.69
C ALA A 78 -8.22 14.53 -7.92
N ALA A 79 -8.65 15.67 -7.40
CA ALA A 79 -7.85 16.52 -6.53
C ALA A 79 -7.89 16.09 -5.05
N GLU A 80 -8.75 15.12 -4.69
CA GLU A 80 -8.92 14.62 -3.33
C GLU A 80 -8.13 13.30 -3.13
N PRO A 81 -7.02 13.27 -2.38
CA PRO A 81 -6.08 12.13 -2.35
C PRO A 81 -6.70 10.81 -1.91
N ASP A 82 -7.65 10.85 -0.97
CA ASP A 82 -8.34 9.65 -0.49
C ASP A 82 -9.22 9.01 -1.55
N ILE A 83 -9.79 9.81 -2.46
CA ILE A 83 -10.62 9.32 -3.56
C ILE A 83 -9.75 8.98 -4.78
N ALA A 84 -8.70 9.77 -5.05
CA ALA A 84 -7.83 9.58 -6.20
C ALA A 84 -7.05 8.25 -6.19
N ARG A 85 -6.89 7.60 -5.02
CA ARG A 85 -6.25 6.28 -4.90
C ARG A 85 -7.14 5.10 -5.28
N VAL A 86 -8.46 5.28 -5.37
CA VAL A 86 -9.40 4.22 -5.77
C VAL A 86 -9.85 4.40 -7.23
N PRO A 87 -10.02 3.32 -8.02
CA PRO A 87 -10.53 3.43 -9.38
C PRO A 87 -11.92 4.06 -9.45
N ILE A 88 -12.18 4.80 -10.53
CA ILE A 88 -13.49 5.39 -10.81
C ILE A 88 -14.22 4.55 -11.86
N MET A 89 -15.46 4.20 -11.52
CA MET A 89 -16.44 3.64 -12.43
C MET A 89 -17.30 4.79 -12.98
N VAL A 90 -17.12 5.11 -14.26
CA VAL A 90 -17.85 6.18 -14.94
C VAL A 90 -19.16 5.60 -15.48
N ASP A 91 -20.28 6.04 -14.91
CA ASP A 91 -21.62 5.57 -15.25
C ASP A 91 -22.43 6.63 -16.01
N SER A 92 -22.90 6.25 -17.20
CA SER A 92 -23.88 7.03 -17.97
C SER A 92 -24.51 6.19 -19.08
N SER A 93 -25.73 6.55 -19.44
CA SER A 93 -26.45 6.04 -20.62
C SER A 93 -26.00 6.69 -21.95
N LYS A 94 -25.20 7.76 -21.89
CA LYS A 94 -24.75 8.55 -23.04
C LYS A 94 -23.24 8.46 -23.23
N TRP A 95 -22.81 8.08 -24.43
CA TRP A 95 -21.39 7.92 -24.73
C TRP A 95 -20.60 9.22 -24.56
N GLU A 96 -21.15 10.38 -24.94
CA GLU A 96 -20.46 11.66 -24.79
C GLU A 96 -20.13 12.01 -23.33
N VAL A 97 -20.95 11.57 -22.37
CA VAL A 97 -20.72 11.77 -20.93
C VAL A 97 -19.64 10.82 -20.43
N ILE A 98 -19.70 9.54 -20.83
CA ILE A 98 -18.66 8.55 -20.53
C ILE A 98 -17.31 9.05 -21.02
N GLU A 99 -17.22 9.47 -22.29
CA GLU A 99 -15.99 9.93 -22.89
C GLU A 99 -15.44 11.19 -22.22
N ALA A 100 -16.31 12.12 -21.81
CA ALA A 100 -15.90 13.28 -21.02
C ALA A 100 -15.32 12.88 -19.67
N GLY A 101 -15.93 11.89 -19.01
CA GLY A 101 -15.43 11.37 -17.74
C GLY A 101 -14.09 10.63 -17.86
N LEU A 102 -13.94 9.79 -18.90
CA LEU A 102 -12.68 9.08 -19.19
C LEU A 102 -11.50 10.03 -19.41
N LYS A 103 -11.73 11.24 -19.93
CA LYS A 103 -10.70 12.28 -20.10
C LYS A 103 -10.26 12.93 -18.79
N CYS A 104 -10.98 12.71 -17.68
CA CYS A 104 -10.76 13.39 -16.40
C CYS A 104 -10.17 12.49 -15.30
N VAL A 105 -10.09 11.18 -15.53
CA VAL A 105 -9.73 10.18 -14.51
C VAL A 105 -8.31 9.67 -14.72
N SER A 106 -7.60 9.42 -13.63
CA SER A 106 -6.24 8.86 -13.62
C SER A 106 -6.26 7.36 -13.30
N GLY A 107 -5.30 6.61 -13.82
CA GLY A 107 -5.24 5.15 -13.66
C GLY A 107 -6.14 4.42 -14.66
N LYS A 108 -6.62 3.23 -14.28
CA LYS A 108 -7.48 2.39 -15.13
C LYS A 108 -8.95 2.59 -14.75
N PRO A 109 -9.73 3.37 -15.52
CA PRO A 109 -11.15 3.57 -15.22
C PRO A 109 -11.99 2.38 -15.64
N ILE A 110 -13.21 2.31 -15.12
CA ILE A 110 -14.21 1.32 -15.52
C ILE A 110 -15.38 2.04 -16.17
N VAL A 111 -15.78 1.61 -17.37
CA VAL A 111 -16.99 2.11 -18.03
C VAL A 111 -18.20 1.28 -17.60
N ASN A 112 -19.20 1.92 -16.99
CA ASN A 112 -20.47 1.31 -16.61
C ASN A 112 -21.61 1.94 -17.42
N SER A 113 -22.16 1.29 -18.44
CA SER A 113 -21.79 0.00 -19.03
C SER A 113 -21.92 0.08 -20.54
N ILE A 114 -21.39 -0.93 -21.24
CA ILE A 114 -21.72 -1.19 -22.64
C ILE A 114 -22.62 -2.43 -22.74
N SER A 115 -23.41 -2.53 -23.81
CA SER A 115 -24.29 -3.66 -24.05
C SER A 115 -24.56 -3.86 -25.54
N MET A 116 -25.15 -4.99 -25.91
CA MET A 116 -25.51 -5.33 -27.28
C MET A 116 -26.95 -4.90 -27.65
N LYS A 117 -27.58 -4.02 -26.85
CA LYS A 117 -28.98 -3.56 -27.06
C LYS A 117 -29.21 -2.93 -28.44
N GLU A 118 -28.19 -2.26 -28.98
CA GLU A 118 -28.20 -1.61 -30.31
C GLU A 118 -27.50 -2.46 -31.39
N GLY A 119 -27.20 -3.72 -31.06
CA GLY A 119 -26.48 -4.66 -31.92
C GLY A 119 -24.98 -4.74 -31.67
N GLU A 120 -24.33 -5.70 -32.33
CA GLU A 120 -22.90 -5.99 -32.14
C GLU A 120 -21.98 -4.86 -32.63
N ALA A 121 -22.34 -4.18 -33.72
CA ALA A 121 -21.47 -3.16 -34.30
C ALA A 121 -21.29 -1.94 -33.38
N PRO A 122 -22.34 -1.32 -32.81
CA PRO A 122 -22.18 -0.26 -31.80
C PRO A 122 -21.47 -0.75 -30.53
N PHE A 123 -21.77 -1.97 -30.07
CA PHE A 123 -21.10 -2.57 -28.91
C PHE A 123 -19.58 -2.68 -29.12
N LEU A 124 -19.14 -3.18 -30.27
CA LEU A 124 -17.71 -3.28 -30.62
C LEU A 124 -17.06 -1.93 -30.89
N ASP A 125 -17.80 -0.93 -31.39
CA ASP A 125 -17.29 0.44 -31.53
C ASP A 125 -16.97 1.05 -30.15
N SER A 126 -17.92 0.98 -29.22
CA SER A 126 -17.72 1.42 -27.83
C SER A 126 -16.60 0.65 -27.14
N ALA A 127 -16.49 -0.67 -27.36
CA ALA A 127 -15.42 -1.49 -26.80
C ALA A 127 -14.03 -1.06 -27.31
N ARG A 128 -13.88 -0.80 -28.62
CA ARG A 128 -12.60 -0.30 -29.18
C ARG A 128 -12.20 1.04 -28.59
N LYS A 129 -13.16 1.97 -28.42
CA LYS A 129 -12.88 3.23 -27.75
C LYS A 129 -12.46 3.03 -26.29
N CYS A 130 -13.09 2.10 -25.56
CA CYS A 130 -12.64 1.74 -24.21
C CYS A 130 -11.19 1.23 -24.21
N MET A 131 -10.79 0.43 -25.21
CA MET A 131 -9.40 -0.02 -25.37
C MET A 131 -8.44 1.15 -25.62
N ASP A 132 -8.84 2.12 -26.45
CA ASP A 132 -8.03 3.32 -26.75
C ASP A 132 -7.78 4.16 -25.49
N TYR A 133 -8.78 4.26 -24.59
CA TYR A 133 -8.65 4.91 -23.28
C TYR A 133 -8.02 4.01 -22.20
N GLY A 134 -7.75 2.74 -22.49
CA GLY A 134 -7.23 1.77 -21.52
C GLY A 134 -8.21 1.40 -20.40
N ALA A 135 -9.51 1.58 -20.61
CA ALA A 135 -10.56 1.34 -19.62
C ALA A 135 -10.99 -0.14 -19.56
N ALA A 136 -11.27 -0.62 -18.34
CA ALA A 136 -12.06 -1.85 -18.16
C ALA A 136 -13.55 -1.55 -18.38
N VAL A 137 -14.37 -2.59 -18.57
CA VAL A 137 -15.77 -2.38 -18.95
C VAL A 137 -16.74 -3.31 -18.24
N VAL A 138 -17.81 -2.72 -17.71
CA VAL A 138 -19.00 -3.45 -17.29
C VAL A 138 -19.83 -3.74 -18.54
N VAL A 139 -20.06 -5.03 -18.79
CA VAL A 139 -20.91 -5.52 -19.87
C VAL A 139 -22.23 -5.97 -19.26
N MET A 140 -23.25 -5.15 -19.46
CA MET A 140 -24.60 -5.48 -19.02
C MET A 140 -25.19 -6.56 -19.93
N ALA A 141 -25.82 -7.58 -19.35
CA ALA A 141 -26.46 -8.68 -20.08
C ALA A 141 -27.77 -8.22 -20.75
N PHE A 142 -27.64 -7.37 -21.77
CA PHE A 142 -28.73 -6.78 -22.55
C PHE A 142 -28.35 -6.85 -24.04
N ASP A 143 -29.14 -7.59 -24.82
CA ASP A 143 -29.01 -7.71 -26.26
C ASP A 143 -30.22 -7.12 -27.00
N GLU A 144 -30.28 -7.30 -28.31
CA GLU A 144 -31.32 -6.77 -29.20
C GLU A 144 -32.74 -7.26 -28.87
N THR A 145 -32.86 -8.33 -28.08
CA THR A 145 -34.14 -8.94 -27.69
C THR A 145 -34.60 -8.56 -26.28
N GLY A 146 -33.74 -7.91 -25.48
CA GLY A 146 -34.08 -7.48 -24.12
C GLY A 146 -32.98 -7.79 -23.10
N GLN A 147 -33.26 -7.45 -21.84
CA GLN A 147 -32.40 -7.80 -20.71
C GLN A 147 -32.52 -9.30 -20.37
N ALA A 148 -31.42 -9.91 -19.93
CA ALA A 148 -31.41 -11.30 -19.51
C ALA A 148 -32.05 -11.50 -18.13
N ASP A 149 -33.31 -11.94 -18.12
CA ASP A 149 -34.15 -12.23 -16.95
C ASP A 149 -33.94 -13.66 -16.40
N THR A 150 -33.79 -14.65 -17.26
CA THR A 150 -33.57 -16.06 -16.88
C THR A 150 -32.10 -16.44 -16.84
N LYS A 151 -31.74 -17.45 -16.04
CA LYS A 151 -30.38 -18.03 -16.00
C LYS A 151 -29.79 -18.31 -17.39
N GLN A 152 -30.58 -18.95 -18.26
CA GLN A 152 -30.13 -19.36 -19.58
C GLN A 152 -29.80 -18.14 -20.46
N ARG A 153 -30.66 -17.11 -20.44
CA ARG A 153 -30.41 -15.86 -21.15
C ARG A 153 -29.20 -15.12 -20.61
N LYS A 154 -28.99 -15.11 -19.28
CA LYS A 154 -27.80 -14.50 -18.66
C LYS A 154 -26.51 -15.15 -19.19
N ILE A 155 -26.48 -16.48 -19.25
CA ILE A 155 -25.33 -17.24 -19.78
C ILE A 155 -25.12 -16.94 -21.27
N GLU A 156 -26.17 -17.05 -22.08
CA GLU A 156 -26.10 -16.86 -23.54
C GLU A 156 -25.55 -15.48 -23.94
N ILE A 157 -26.06 -14.41 -23.32
CA ILE A 157 -25.64 -13.04 -23.64
C ILE A 157 -24.20 -12.80 -23.21
N CYS A 158 -23.83 -13.20 -21.99
CA CYS A 158 -22.46 -13.01 -21.48
C CYS A 158 -21.44 -13.82 -22.28
N GLU A 159 -21.73 -15.07 -22.66
CA GLU A 159 -20.82 -15.87 -23.51
C GLU A 159 -20.69 -15.30 -24.93
N ARG A 160 -21.77 -14.76 -25.49
CA ARG A 160 -21.73 -14.06 -26.79
C ARG A 160 -20.85 -12.82 -26.70
N ALA A 161 -21.05 -11.98 -25.68
CA ALA A 161 -20.23 -10.80 -25.45
C ALA A 161 -18.75 -11.15 -25.23
N TYR A 162 -18.46 -12.20 -24.45
CA TYR A 162 -17.10 -12.69 -24.21
C TYR A 162 -16.39 -13.02 -25.52
N LYS A 163 -17.03 -13.81 -26.40
CA LYS A 163 -16.47 -14.19 -27.70
C LYS A 163 -16.22 -12.98 -28.61
N LEU A 164 -17.15 -12.02 -28.63
CA LEU A 164 -17.02 -10.81 -29.44
C LEU A 164 -15.87 -9.92 -28.96
N LEU A 165 -15.79 -9.66 -27.65
CA LEU A 165 -14.75 -8.80 -27.06
C LEU A 165 -13.36 -9.43 -27.18
N THR A 166 -13.22 -10.70 -26.83
CA THR A 166 -11.93 -11.41 -26.99
C THR A 166 -11.53 -11.55 -28.46
N GLY A 167 -12.49 -11.68 -29.36
CA GLY A 167 -12.26 -11.73 -30.81
C GLY A 167 -11.64 -10.44 -31.39
N ILE A 168 -11.87 -9.28 -30.78
CA ILE A 168 -11.20 -8.02 -31.15
C ILE A 168 -9.93 -7.74 -30.34
N GLY A 169 -9.51 -8.67 -29.46
CA GLY A 169 -8.33 -8.53 -28.62
C GLY A 169 -8.54 -7.76 -27.31
N PHE A 170 -9.79 -7.58 -26.86
CA PHE A 170 -10.08 -6.99 -25.55
C PHE A 170 -9.60 -7.95 -24.44
N PRO A 171 -8.79 -7.51 -23.46
CA PRO A 171 -8.28 -8.39 -22.40
C PRO A 171 -9.41 -8.99 -21.55
N PRO A 172 -9.51 -10.32 -21.40
CA PRO A 172 -10.53 -10.97 -20.58
C PRO A 172 -10.62 -10.47 -19.13
N GLU A 173 -9.48 -10.17 -18.51
CA GLU A 173 -9.38 -9.63 -17.15
C GLU A 173 -9.96 -8.22 -16.98
N ASP A 174 -10.23 -7.52 -18.09
CA ASP A 174 -10.83 -6.18 -18.11
C ASP A 174 -12.33 -6.21 -18.38
N ILE A 175 -12.92 -7.40 -18.53
CA ILE A 175 -14.34 -7.61 -18.75
C ILE A 175 -15.00 -7.90 -17.39
N ILE A 176 -15.94 -7.04 -16.99
CA ILE A 176 -16.78 -7.23 -15.82
C ILE A 176 -18.20 -7.51 -16.32
N PHE A 177 -18.74 -8.70 -16.11
CA PHE A 177 -20.14 -8.96 -16.44
C PHE A 177 -21.07 -8.42 -15.37
N ASP A 178 -22.14 -7.73 -15.78
CA ASP A 178 -23.35 -7.55 -14.98
C ASP A 178 -24.46 -8.41 -15.60
N PRO A 179 -24.69 -9.63 -15.08
CA PRO A 179 -25.78 -10.50 -15.53
C PRO A 179 -27.19 -9.98 -15.19
N ASN A 180 -27.35 -8.73 -14.75
CA ASN A 180 -28.56 -8.07 -14.26
C ASN A 180 -29.06 -8.64 -12.93
N VAL A 181 -28.86 -7.88 -11.84
CA VAL A 181 -29.57 -8.10 -10.58
C VAL A 181 -30.96 -7.46 -10.66
N PHE A 182 -32.01 -8.28 -10.61
CA PHE A 182 -33.40 -7.82 -10.61
C PHE A 182 -34.04 -7.87 -9.22
N ALA A 183 -35.13 -7.12 -9.08
CA ALA A 183 -35.92 -7.08 -7.85
C ALA A 183 -36.62 -8.42 -7.59
N VAL A 184 -36.47 -8.93 -6.38
CA VAL A 184 -37.21 -10.11 -5.88
C VAL A 184 -38.27 -9.68 -4.87
N ALA A 185 -39.12 -10.63 -4.47
CA ALA A 185 -40.24 -10.39 -3.57
C ALA A 185 -41.17 -9.25 -4.03
N THR A 186 -41.43 -9.16 -5.33
CA THR A 186 -42.34 -8.15 -5.91
C THR A 186 -43.81 -8.58 -5.86
N GLY A 187 -44.09 -9.84 -5.49
CA GLY A 187 -45.42 -10.45 -5.56
C GLY A 187 -45.81 -10.95 -6.96
N ILE A 188 -44.85 -11.08 -7.88
CA ILE A 188 -45.03 -11.63 -9.23
C ILE A 188 -44.21 -12.92 -9.28
N GLU A 189 -44.85 -14.05 -9.55
CA GLU A 189 -44.25 -15.39 -9.46
C GLU A 189 -43.03 -15.52 -10.39
N GLU A 190 -43.07 -14.91 -11.56
CA GLU A 190 -41.97 -14.90 -12.53
C GLU A 190 -40.69 -14.23 -11.98
N HIS A 191 -40.80 -13.38 -10.97
CA HIS A 191 -39.67 -12.66 -10.38
C HIS A 191 -39.01 -13.40 -9.22
N ASP A 192 -39.66 -14.43 -8.66
CA ASP A 192 -39.19 -15.12 -7.45
C ASP A 192 -37.83 -15.81 -7.67
N ARG A 193 -37.53 -16.21 -8.91
CA ARG A 193 -36.28 -16.92 -9.23
C ARG A 193 -35.11 -16.00 -9.56
N TYR A 194 -35.31 -14.68 -9.72
CA TYR A 194 -34.27 -13.79 -10.27
C TYR A 194 -32.94 -13.80 -9.50
N ALA A 195 -32.98 -13.85 -8.16
CA ALA A 195 -31.76 -13.90 -7.35
C ALA A 195 -31.01 -15.23 -7.51
N LEU A 196 -31.74 -16.35 -7.45
CA LEU A 196 -31.17 -17.69 -7.65
C LEU A 196 -30.60 -17.86 -9.06
N ASP A 197 -31.33 -17.40 -10.08
CA ASP A 197 -30.88 -17.46 -11.48
C ASP A 197 -29.61 -16.65 -11.71
N PHE A 198 -29.45 -15.51 -11.03
CA PHE A 198 -28.20 -14.75 -11.05
C PHE A 198 -27.04 -15.56 -10.44
N ILE A 199 -27.21 -16.09 -9.22
CA ILE A 199 -26.19 -16.87 -8.51
C ILE A 199 -25.76 -18.09 -9.34
N GLU A 200 -26.73 -18.82 -9.89
CA GLU A 200 -26.47 -19.99 -10.72
C GLU A 200 -25.79 -19.63 -12.05
N ALA A 201 -26.18 -18.51 -12.69
CA ALA A 201 -25.55 -18.05 -13.92
C ALA A 201 -24.09 -17.64 -13.70
N VAL A 202 -23.80 -16.89 -12.63
CA VAL A 202 -22.42 -16.52 -12.25
C VAL A 202 -21.56 -17.75 -12.05
N SER A 203 -22.07 -18.79 -11.38
CA SER A 203 -21.34 -20.05 -11.17
C SER A 203 -20.99 -20.78 -12.47
N VAL A 204 -21.87 -20.72 -13.48
CA VAL A 204 -21.60 -21.28 -14.82
C VAL A 204 -20.60 -20.42 -15.57
N LEU A 205 -20.85 -19.11 -15.65
CA LEU A 205 -20.03 -18.16 -16.40
C LEU A 205 -18.61 -18.08 -15.87
N ARG A 206 -18.40 -18.24 -14.55
CA ARG A 206 -17.05 -18.31 -13.96
C ARG A 206 -16.22 -19.47 -14.51
N LYS A 207 -16.87 -20.54 -14.97
CA LYS A 207 -16.21 -21.71 -15.59
C LYS A 207 -16.06 -21.54 -17.11
N THR A 208 -17.01 -20.92 -17.79
CA THR A 208 -17.04 -20.83 -19.25
C THR A 208 -16.34 -19.59 -19.81
N CYS A 209 -16.24 -18.51 -19.02
CA CYS A 209 -15.56 -17.26 -19.36
C CYS A 209 -14.38 -17.03 -18.38
N PRO A 210 -13.20 -17.64 -18.61
CA PRO A 210 -12.07 -17.49 -17.70
C PRO A 210 -11.57 -16.04 -17.66
N HIS A 211 -11.01 -15.66 -16.51
CA HIS A 211 -10.41 -14.36 -16.19
C HIS A 211 -11.36 -13.16 -16.04
N VAL A 212 -12.61 -13.24 -16.48
CA VAL A 212 -13.59 -12.15 -16.31
C VAL A 212 -13.98 -11.93 -14.86
N HIS A 213 -14.49 -10.75 -14.54
CA HIS A 213 -15.08 -10.39 -13.24
C HIS A 213 -16.61 -10.32 -13.31
N PHE A 214 -17.29 -10.28 -12.17
CA PHE A 214 -18.76 -10.18 -12.08
C PHE A 214 -19.16 -9.12 -11.06
N SER A 215 -20.10 -8.28 -11.45
CA SER A 215 -20.68 -7.22 -10.62
C SER A 215 -22.20 -7.24 -10.68
N GLY A 216 -22.84 -6.52 -9.76
CA GLY A 216 -24.28 -6.31 -9.74
C GLY A 216 -24.69 -5.26 -8.72
N GLY A 217 -25.76 -4.52 -9.02
CA GLY A 217 -26.33 -3.51 -8.11
C GLY A 217 -27.28 -4.13 -7.08
N LEU A 218 -26.87 -4.22 -5.82
CA LEU A 218 -27.71 -4.83 -4.76
C LEU A 218 -28.95 -4.00 -4.43
N SER A 219 -28.90 -2.69 -4.66
CA SER A 219 -30.07 -1.82 -4.51
C SER A 219 -31.24 -2.23 -5.40
N ASN A 220 -31.00 -2.89 -6.54
CA ASN A 220 -32.04 -3.42 -7.41
C ASN A 220 -32.69 -4.68 -6.83
N LEU A 221 -31.92 -5.56 -6.18
CA LEU A 221 -32.42 -6.78 -5.53
C LEU A 221 -33.53 -6.46 -4.52
N SER A 222 -33.29 -5.45 -3.68
CA SER A 222 -34.15 -5.08 -2.56
C SER A 222 -35.16 -3.97 -2.91
N PHE A 223 -35.42 -3.72 -4.19
CA PHE A 223 -36.22 -2.57 -4.63
C PHE A 223 -37.64 -2.57 -4.04
N SER A 224 -38.24 -3.75 -3.89
CA SER A 224 -39.58 -3.98 -3.32
C SER A 224 -39.73 -3.45 -1.89
N PHE A 225 -38.62 -3.27 -1.16
CA PHE A 225 -38.59 -2.85 0.24
C PHE A 225 -38.04 -1.43 0.45
N ARG A 226 -38.09 -0.57 -0.58
CA ARG A 226 -37.70 0.85 -0.45
C ARG A 226 -38.37 1.51 0.76
N GLY A 227 -37.57 2.15 1.61
CA GLY A 227 -38.01 2.77 2.87
C GLY A 227 -37.99 1.83 4.08
N ASN A 228 -37.65 0.55 3.91
CA ASN A 228 -37.42 -0.41 4.99
C ASN A 228 -35.96 -0.88 5.00
N GLU A 229 -35.07 -0.01 5.46
CA GLU A 229 -33.63 -0.24 5.38
C GLU A 229 -33.16 -1.50 6.14
N THR A 230 -33.83 -1.89 7.23
CA THR A 230 -33.49 -3.11 7.97
C THR A 230 -33.63 -4.36 7.10
N VAL A 231 -34.75 -4.51 6.38
CA VAL A 231 -34.96 -5.65 5.49
C VAL A 231 -34.01 -5.58 4.30
N ARG A 232 -33.76 -4.39 3.75
CA ARG A 232 -32.84 -4.21 2.61
C ARG A 232 -31.41 -4.64 2.95
N ARG A 233 -30.86 -4.18 4.08
CA ARG A 233 -29.51 -4.56 4.53
C ARG A 233 -29.39 -6.06 4.78
N ALA A 234 -30.43 -6.68 5.37
CA ALA A 234 -30.47 -8.12 5.57
C ALA A 234 -30.43 -8.88 4.23
N MET A 235 -31.28 -8.49 3.27
CA MET A 235 -31.28 -9.09 1.92
C MET A 235 -29.94 -8.95 1.21
N HIS A 236 -29.30 -7.78 1.28
CA HIS A 236 -27.99 -7.55 0.67
C HIS A 236 -26.93 -8.46 1.27
N SER A 237 -26.89 -8.57 2.60
CA SER A 237 -25.90 -9.38 3.32
C SER A 237 -26.09 -10.88 3.04
N VAL A 238 -27.34 -11.36 3.02
CA VAL A 238 -27.67 -12.75 2.67
C VAL A 238 -27.35 -13.06 1.20
N PHE A 239 -27.64 -12.13 0.29
CA PHE A 239 -27.35 -12.33 -1.13
C PHE A 239 -25.85 -12.45 -1.37
N LEU A 240 -25.04 -11.53 -0.80
CA LEU A 240 -23.59 -11.59 -0.91
C LEU A 240 -23.01 -12.88 -0.32
N TYR A 241 -23.53 -13.31 0.83
CA TYR A 241 -23.12 -14.57 1.48
C TYR A 241 -23.23 -15.78 0.53
N HIS A 242 -24.25 -15.83 -0.34
CA HIS A 242 -24.43 -16.91 -1.33
C HIS A 242 -23.82 -16.63 -2.71
N ALA A 243 -23.77 -15.37 -3.14
CA ALA A 243 -23.28 -15.01 -4.46
C ALA A 243 -21.75 -15.02 -4.56
N ILE A 244 -21.03 -14.62 -3.49
CA ILE A 244 -19.56 -14.62 -3.46
C ILE A 244 -18.97 -16.02 -3.69
N PRO A 245 -19.42 -17.09 -2.97
CA PRO A 245 -18.97 -18.46 -3.24
C PRO A 245 -19.28 -18.94 -4.65
N ALA A 246 -20.40 -18.48 -5.23
CA ALA A 246 -20.77 -18.81 -6.61
C ALA A 246 -19.86 -18.12 -7.63
N GLY A 247 -19.08 -17.13 -7.21
CA GLY A 247 -18.12 -16.41 -8.04
C GLY A 247 -18.51 -14.97 -8.30
N LEU A 248 -19.27 -14.29 -7.45
CA LEU A 248 -19.38 -12.83 -7.49
C LEU A 248 -18.16 -12.22 -6.79
N ASP A 249 -17.40 -11.35 -7.46
CA ASP A 249 -16.19 -10.73 -6.90
C ASP A 249 -16.30 -9.22 -6.71
N MET A 250 -17.36 -8.59 -7.21
CA MET A 250 -17.63 -7.16 -7.04
C MET A 250 -19.13 -6.92 -6.84
N ALA A 251 -19.52 -5.84 -6.16
CA ALA A 251 -20.91 -5.36 -6.18
C ALA A 251 -21.02 -3.85 -5.91
N ILE A 252 -22.06 -3.24 -6.49
CA ILE A 252 -22.43 -1.85 -6.22
C ILE A 252 -23.31 -1.82 -4.97
N VAL A 253 -22.78 -1.23 -3.89
CA VAL A 253 -23.34 -1.30 -2.52
C VAL A 253 -23.11 0.00 -1.73
N ASN A 254 -23.91 0.19 -0.69
CA ASN A 254 -23.61 1.15 0.36
C ASN A 254 -22.66 0.50 1.39
N ALA A 255 -21.35 0.62 1.17
CA ALA A 255 -20.31 -0.10 1.92
C ALA A 255 -20.39 0.07 3.46
N GLY A 256 -20.90 1.21 3.94
CA GLY A 256 -21.05 1.49 5.38
C GLY A 256 -22.26 0.85 6.07
N GLN A 257 -23.14 0.18 5.32
CA GLN A 257 -24.44 -0.32 5.78
C GLN A 257 -24.67 -1.82 5.50
N LEU A 258 -23.62 -2.65 5.44
CA LEU A 258 -23.80 -4.09 5.42
C LEU A 258 -23.89 -4.61 6.86
N ASP A 259 -24.90 -5.43 7.16
CA ASP A 259 -25.05 -6.07 8.46
C ASP A 259 -24.18 -7.34 8.50
N VAL A 260 -23.62 -7.67 9.66
CA VAL A 260 -22.88 -8.94 9.85
C VAL A 260 -23.89 -10.07 9.76
N TYR A 261 -23.67 -11.05 8.87
CA TYR A 261 -24.65 -12.10 8.54
C TYR A 261 -25.21 -12.82 9.79
N ASP A 262 -24.34 -13.19 10.73
CA ASP A 262 -24.72 -13.88 11.98
C ASP A 262 -25.47 -13.02 12.99
N GLN A 263 -25.45 -11.69 12.81
CA GLN A 263 -26.11 -10.74 13.70
C GLN A 263 -27.47 -10.30 13.16
N ILE A 264 -27.83 -10.71 11.95
CA ILE A 264 -29.17 -10.53 11.42
C ILE A 264 -30.12 -11.38 12.27
N ASP A 265 -31.25 -10.81 12.66
CA ASP A 265 -32.31 -11.53 13.37
C ASP A 265 -32.60 -12.86 12.66
N PRO A 266 -32.51 -14.02 13.33
CA PRO A 266 -32.59 -15.32 12.66
C PRO A 266 -33.87 -15.51 11.84
N VAL A 267 -35.01 -14.98 12.31
CA VAL A 267 -36.29 -15.09 11.60
C VAL A 267 -36.25 -14.28 10.30
N LEU A 268 -35.71 -13.05 10.35
CA LEU A 268 -35.52 -12.21 9.18
C LEU A 268 -34.48 -12.78 8.21
N ARG A 269 -33.36 -13.30 8.73
CA ARG A 269 -32.28 -13.89 7.94
C ARG A 269 -32.78 -15.10 7.15
N ASP A 270 -33.47 -16.02 7.82
CA ASP A 270 -33.99 -17.23 7.20
C ASP A 270 -35.07 -16.89 6.16
N ALA A 271 -35.94 -15.89 6.42
CA ALA A 271 -36.90 -15.42 5.44
C ALA A 271 -36.25 -14.75 4.22
N CYS A 272 -35.13 -14.03 4.41
CA CYS A 272 -34.34 -13.49 3.29
C CYS A 272 -33.67 -14.60 2.49
N GLU A 273 -33.14 -15.64 3.14
CA GLU A 273 -32.57 -16.82 2.46
C GLU A 273 -33.63 -17.53 1.61
N ASP A 274 -34.84 -17.71 2.15
CA ASP A 274 -35.91 -18.38 1.43
C ASP A 274 -36.25 -17.65 0.12
N VAL A 275 -36.30 -16.31 0.15
CA VAL A 275 -36.53 -15.49 -1.04
C VAL A 275 -35.33 -15.56 -2.01
N ILE A 276 -34.11 -15.42 -1.51
CA ILE A 276 -32.91 -15.35 -2.37
C ILE A 276 -32.61 -16.69 -3.04
N LEU A 277 -32.84 -17.80 -2.33
CA LEU A 277 -32.57 -19.16 -2.80
C LEU A 277 -33.81 -19.89 -3.32
N MET A 278 -34.97 -19.21 -3.37
CA MET A 278 -36.24 -19.79 -3.79
C MET A 278 -36.59 -21.07 -3.01
N ARG A 279 -36.46 -21.04 -1.67
CA ARG A 279 -36.84 -22.15 -0.80
C ARG A 279 -38.31 -22.05 -0.42
N GLU A 280 -38.95 -23.20 -0.20
CA GLU A 280 -40.30 -23.24 0.36
C GLU A 280 -40.28 -22.72 1.81
N PRO A 281 -41.25 -21.88 2.22
CA PRO A 281 -41.35 -21.44 3.60
C PRO A 281 -41.64 -22.64 4.53
N PRO A 282 -41.30 -22.55 5.83
CA PRO A 282 -41.63 -23.59 6.80
C PRO A 282 -43.14 -23.90 6.79
N ALA A 283 -43.49 -25.19 6.79
CA ALA A 283 -44.87 -25.67 6.69
C ALA A 283 -45.80 -25.13 7.82
N ASP A 284 -45.21 -24.73 8.94
CA ASP A 284 -45.88 -24.14 10.10
C ASP A 284 -45.95 -22.60 10.09
N SER A 285 -45.34 -21.93 9.10
CA SER A 285 -45.34 -20.46 9.02
C SER A 285 -46.67 -19.85 8.53
N GLY A 286 -47.53 -20.65 7.88
CA GLY A 286 -48.85 -20.22 7.40
C GLY A 286 -48.85 -19.36 6.13
N PHE A 287 -47.74 -19.35 5.38
CA PHE A 287 -47.59 -18.65 4.09
C PHE A 287 -47.37 -19.67 2.96
N GLU A 288 -47.90 -19.40 1.76
CA GLU A 288 -47.76 -20.30 0.62
C GLU A 288 -46.43 -20.07 -0.12
N THR A 289 -45.89 -18.85 -0.06
CA THR A 289 -44.61 -18.49 -0.72
C THR A 289 -43.63 -17.76 0.21
N ALA A 290 -42.33 -17.87 -0.08
CA ALA A 290 -41.28 -17.12 0.63
C ALA A 290 -41.47 -15.60 0.51
N THR A 291 -41.94 -15.13 -0.65
CA THR A 291 -42.25 -13.72 -0.92
C THR A 291 -43.34 -13.20 0.03
N GLU A 292 -44.45 -13.93 0.20
CA GLU A 292 -45.51 -13.56 1.14
C GLU A 292 -45.00 -13.50 2.58
N ARG A 293 -44.21 -14.50 2.99
CA ARG A 293 -43.60 -14.55 4.32
C ARG A 293 -42.72 -13.33 4.58
N LEU A 294 -41.83 -12.98 3.65
CA LEU A 294 -40.93 -11.84 3.81
C LEU A 294 -41.69 -10.51 3.81
N ILE A 295 -42.72 -10.34 2.95
CA ILE A 295 -43.55 -9.13 2.93
C ILE A 295 -44.30 -8.96 4.26
N ALA A 296 -44.90 -10.03 4.78
CA ALA A 296 -45.59 -10.00 6.07
C ALA A 296 -44.65 -9.66 7.23
N LEU A 297 -43.44 -10.25 7.24
CA LEU A 297 -42.41 -9.93 8.22
C LEU A 297 -41.93 -8.49 8.09
N ALA A 298 -41.73 -7.98 6.87
CA ALA A 298 -41.20 -6.65 6.60
C ALA A 298 -42.01 -5.53 7.26
N GLU A 299 -43.35 -5.65 7.30
CA GLU A 299 -44.21 -4.68 8.00
C GLU A 299 -43.88 -4.56 9.50
N SER A 300 -43.44 -5.65 10.14
CA SER A 300 -43.02 -5.64 11.55
C SER A 300 -41.67 -4.95 11.81
N TYR A 301 -40.91 -4.65 10.74
CA TYR A 301 -39.63 -3.92 10.76
C TYR A 301 -39.76 -2.49 10.21
N LYS A 302 -40.95 -2.09 9.74
CA LYS A 302 -41.20 -0.75 9.18
C LYS A 302 -41.36 0.28 10.31
N GLY A 303 -40.57 1.36 10.28
CA GLY A 303 -40.66 2.43 11.29
C GLY A 303 -39.93 2.17 12.62
N LYS A 304 -39.28 1.01 12.79
CA LYS A 304 -38.38 0.74 13.93
C LYS A 304 -37.01 1.39 13.77
N SER A 305 -36.98 2.73 13.71
CA SER A 305 -35.75 3.48 14.05
C SER A 305 -35.51 3.63 15.57
N PRO A 306 -36.50 3.49 16.48
CA PRO A 306 -36.24 3.61 17.92
C PRO A 306 -35.69 2.34 18.61
N GLU A 307 -35.72 1.16 17.97
CA GLU A 307 -35.09 -0.03 18.56
C GLU A 307 -33.55 0.05 18.54
N ALA A 308 -32.96 0.89 17.68
CA ALA A 308 -31.54 1.23 17.76
C ALA A 308 -31.22 2.02 19.05
N GLU A 309 -32.14 2.85 19.55
CA GLU A 309 -32.03 3.50 20.86
C GLU A 309 -32.30 2.53 22.02
N LYS A 310 -33.16 1.53 21.83
CA LYS A 310 -33.48 0.52 22.85
C LYS A 310 -32.39 -0.54 22.99
N GLN A 311 -31.79 -0.99 21.89
CA GLN A 311 -30.58 -1.83 21.92
C GLN A 311 -29.37 -1.04 22.39
N ALA A 312 -29.24 0.26 22.04
CA ALA A 312 -28.22 1.13 22.63
C ALA A 312 -28.31 1.20 24.17
N ALA A 313 -29.48 0.92 24.77
CA ALA A 313 -29.67 0.84 26.22
C ALA A 313 -29.45 -0.57 26.82
N GLU A 314 -29.54 -1.64 26.04
CA GLU A 314 -29.51 -3.02 26.56
C GLU A 314 -28.07 -3.54 26.76
N TRP A 315 -27.15 -3.28 25.81
CA TRP A 315 -25.74 -3.70 25.95
C TRP A 315 -25.01 -2.94 27.06
N ARG A 316 -25.45 -1.72 27.39
CA ARG A 316 -24.95 -0.96 28.55
C ARG A 316 -25.23 -1.65 29.88
N GLY A 317 -26.23 -2.54 29.93
CA GLY A 317 -26.51 -3.40 31.09
C GLY A 317 -25.59 -4.61 31.21
N TYR A 318 -24.72 -4.89 30.24
CA TYR A 318 -23.75 -5.98 30.31
C TYR A 318 -22.59 -5.64 31.25
N ALA A 319 -21.88 -6.69 31.72
CA ALA A 319 -20.59 -6.54 32.37
C ALA A 319 -19.60 -5.85 31.42
N VAL A 320 -18.69 -5.04 31.97
CA VAL A 320 -17.79 -4.18 31.19
C VAL A 320 -16.97 -4.95 30.14
N GLU A 321 -16.53 -6.17 30.46
CA GLU A 321 -15.83 -7.07 29.52
C GLU A 321 -16.66 -7.34 28.26
N LYS A 322 -17.94 -7.69 28.46
CA LYS A 322 -18.91 -7.91 27.38
C LYS A 322 -19.25 -6.62 26.62
N ARG A 323 -19.17 -5.46 27.28
CA ARG A 323 -19.37 -4.16 26.63
C ARG A 323 -18.20 -3.81 25.70
N LEU A 324 -16.97 -4.04 26.15
CA LEU A 324 -15.76 -3.86 25.34
C LEU A 324 -15.74 -4.78 24.11
N GLU A 325 -16.06 -6.07 24.29
CA GLU A 325 -16.21 -7.04 23.19
C GLU A 325 -17.27 -6.58 22.18
N HIS A 326 -18.46 -6.16 22.66
CA HIS A 326 -19.54 -5.68 21.82
C HIS A 326 -19.15 -4.42 21.04
N ALA A 327 -18.51 -3.45 21.71
CA ALA A 327 -18.06 -2.20 21.11
C ALA A 327 -17.02 -2.45 19.99
N LEU A 328 -16.09 -3.38 20.21
CA LEU A 328 -15.10 -3.79 19.21
C LEU A 328 -15.75 -4.48 18.01
N VAL A 329 -16.59 -5.50 18.23
CA VAL A 329 -17.24 -6.25 17.13
C VAL A 329 -18.18 -5.36 16.30
N LYS A 330 -18.86 -4.40 16.92
CA LYS A 330 -19.78 -3.48 16.24
C LYS A 330 -19.10 -2.20 15.72
N GLY A 331 -17.85 -1.94 16.09
CA GLY A 331 -17.13 -0.72 15.72
C GLY A 331 -17.72 0.55 16.36
N ILE A 332 -18.23 0.45 17.58
CA ILE A 332 -18.83 1.54 18.36
C ILE A 332 -17.72 2.22 19.18
N ASP A 333 -17.48 3.51 18.93
CA ASP A 333 -16.46 4.30 19.63
C ASP A 333 -17.03 5.16 20.77
N ALA A 334 -18.36 5.21 20.89
CA ALA A 334 -19.06 5.84 22.00
C ALA A 334 -18.90 4.99 23.27
N HIS A 335 -18.48 5.63 24.38
CA HIS A 335 -18.22 5.00 25.69
C HIS A 335 -17.02 4.05 25.78
N ILE A 336 -16.26 3.84 24.70
CA ILE A 336 -15.11 2.91 24.75
C ILE A 336 -14.07 3.34 25.79
N VAL A 337 -13.85 4.64 25.97
CA VAL A 337 -12.92 5.18 26.98
C VAL A 337 -13.46 4.91 28.39
N ASP A 338 -14.75 5.19 28.63
CA ASP A 338 -15.39 4.99 29.93
C ASP A 338 -15.40 3.50 30.33
N ASP A 339 -15.71 2.61 29.38
CA ASP A 339 -15.68 1.16 29.60
C ASP A 339 -14.26 0.65 29.81
N THR A 340 -13.28 1.22 29.10
CA THR A 340 -11.88 0.85 29.29
C THR A 340 -11.38 1.29 30.67
N GLU A 341 -11.79 2.46 31.16
CA GLU A 341 -11.48 2.92 32.52
C GLU A 341 -12.16 2.07 33.59
N GLU A 342 -13.45 1.74 33.41
CA GLU A 342 -14.19 0.88 34.33
C GLU A 342 -13.52 -0.50 34.42
N MET A 343 -13.13 -1.09 33.29
CA MET A 343 -12.40 -2.36 33.26
C MET A 343 -11.02 -2.22 33.90
N ARG A 344 -10.29 -1.13 33.65
CA ARG A 344 -8.99 -0.86 34.28
C ARG A 344 -9.12 -0.78 35.80
N ALA A 345 -10.15 -0.10 36.31
CA ALA A 345 -10.42 0.01 37.74
C ALA A 345 -10.83 -1.34 38.37
N GLU A 346 -11.61 -2.17 37.68
CA GLU A 346 -11.92 -3.53 38.13
C GLU A 346 -10.67 -4.42 38.19
N VAL A 347 -9.80 -4.32 37.18
CA VAL A 347 -8.50 -5.00 37.14
C VAL A 347 -7.60 -4.55 38.28
N GLU A 348 -7.52 -3.25 38.55
CA GLU A 348 -6.74 -2.70 39.67
C GLU A 348 -7.29 -3.18 41.03
N GLN A 349 -8.62 -3.18 41.21
CA GLN A 349 -9.25 -3.63 42.46
C GLN A 349 -8.99 -5.10 42.81
N ARG A 350 -8.83 -5.96 41.79
CA ARG A 350 -8.46 -7.37 41.98
C ARG A 350 -6.95 -7.61 42.06
N GLY A 351 -6.14 -6.54 42.07
CA GLY A 351 -4.67 -6.60 42.14
C GLY A 351 -4.00 -6.99 40.82
N GLY A 352 -4.70 -6.83 39.69
CA GLY A 352 -4.17 -7.01 38.34
C GLY A 352 -3.61 -5.71 37.76
N ARG A 353 -2.99 -5.81 36.58
CA ARG A 353 -2.28 -4.70 35.92
C ARG A 353 -3.10 -4.11 34.75
N PRO A 354 -3.07 -2.79 34.46
CA PRO A 354 -3.80 -2.17 33.35
C PRO A 354 -3.60 -2.84 31.98
N ILE A 355 -2.45 -3.49 31.76
CA ILE A 355 -2.18 -4.27 30.54
C ILE A 355 -3.16 -5.44 30.36
N GLU A 356 -3.73 -5.98 31.44
CA GLU A 356 -4.72 -7.08 31.39
C GLU A 356 -6.03 -6.66 30.71
N VAL A 357 -6.35 -5.36 30.67
CA VAL A 357 -7.50 -4.85 29.91
C VAL A 357 -7.26 -5.02 28.40
N ILE A 358 -6.00 -4.82 27.97
CA ILE A 358 -5.59 -5.08 26.58
C ILE A 358 -5.57 -6.58 26.31
N GLU A 359 -4.86 -7.34 27.14
CA GLU A 359 -4.64 -8.78 26.94
C GLU A 359 -5.91 -9.64 27.09
N GLY A 360 -6.90 -9.17 27.85
CA GLY A 360 -8.18 -9.84 28.02
C GLY A 360 -9.26 -9.28 27.10
N PRO A 361 -10.19 -8.46 27.61
CA PRO A 361 -11.45 -8.14 26.93
C PRO A 361 -11.27 -7.43 25.58
N LEU A 362 -10.20 -6.62 25.41
CA LEU A 362 -9.94 -5.95 24.15
C LEU A 362 -9.40 -6.91 23.08
N MET A 363 -8.43 -7.78 23.42
CA MET A 363 -7.94 -8.81 22.50
C MET A 363 -8.99 -9.88 22.21
N ASP A 364 -9.81 -10.26 23.18
CA ASP A 364 -10.93 -11.19 22.97
C ASP A 364 -11.93 -10.64 21.95
N GLY A 365 -12.28 -9.34 22.05
CA GLY A 365 -13.11 -8.68 21.04
C GLY A 365 -12.48 -8.69 19.65
N MET A 366 -11.16 -8.48 19.55
CA MET A 366 -10.44 -8.54 18.27
C MET A 366 -10.32 -9.96 17.70
N ASN A 367 -10.23 -10.99 18.54
CA ASN A 367 -10.25 -12.39 18.11
C ASN A 367 -11.62 -12.73 17.46
N VAL A 368 -12.72 -12.28 18.07
CA VAL A 368 -14.08 -12.46 17.50
C VAL A 368 -14.22 -11.75 16.15
N VAL A 369 -13.67 -10.53 16.02
CA VAL A 369 -13.61 -9.81 14.72
C VAL A 369 -12.83 -10.63 13.69
N GLY A 370 -11.69 -11.22 14.08
CA GLY A 370 -10.87 -12.11 13.25
C GLY A 370 -11.62 -13.35 12.78
N ASP A 371 -12.35 -14.02 13.69
CA ASP A 371 -13.13 -15.22 13.39
C ASP A 371 -14.31 -14.93 12.44
N LEU A 372 -15.00 -13.79 12.65
CA LEU A 372 -16.10 -13.36 11.78
C LEU A 372 -15.61 -12.95 10.39
N PHE A 373 -14.43 -12.33 10.29
CA PHE A 373 -13.80 -12.02 9.01
C PHE A 373 -13.32 -13.28 8.29
N GLY A 374 -12.67 -14.19 9.01
CA GLY A 374 -12.16 -15.46 8.48
C GLY A 374 -13.28 -16.39 8.00
N SER A 375 -14.44 -16.36 8.64
CA SER A 375 -15.64 -17.10 8.21
C SER A 375 -16.50 -16.37 7.18
N GLY A 376 -16.03 -15.22 6.66
CA GLY A 376 -16.71 -14.39 5.65
C GLY A 376 -18.06 -13.81 6.07
N LYS A 377 -18.30 -13.73 7.39
CA LYS A 377 -19.51 -13.16 8.00
C LYS A 377 -19.38 -11.67 8.30
N MET A 378 -18.14 -11.18 8.34
CA MET A 378 -17.76 -9.78 8.49
C MET A 378 -16.83 -9.38 7.34
N PHE A 379 -16.94 -8.14 6.87
CA PHE A 379 -16.20 -7.61 5.72
C PHE A 379 -15.16 -6.57 6.15
N LEU A 380 -14.19 -6.31 5.28
CA LEU A 380 -13.07 -5.39 5.54
C LEU A 380 -13.49 -4.02 6.13
N PRO A 381 -14.57 -3.34 5.68
CA PRO A 381 -15.00 -2.07 6.27
C PRO A 381 -15.35 -2.16 7.76
N GLN A 382 -15.94 -3.29 8.17
CA GLN A 382 -16.34 -3.53 9.55
C GLN A 382 -15.10 -3.79 10.42
N VAL A 383 -14.12 -4.54 9.91
CA VAL A 383 -12.83 -4.79 10.59
C VAL A 383 -12.06 -3.49 10.84
N VAL A 384 -12.06 -2.56 9.87
CA VAL A 384 -11.43 -1.24 10.03
C VAL A 384 -12.10 -0.42 11.13
N LYS A 385 -13.44 -0.45 11.25
CA LYS A 385 -14.14 0.20 12.36
C LYS A 385 -13.77 -0.41 13.71
N SER A 386 -13.64 -1.73 13.81
CA SER A 386 -13.21 -2.41 15.04
C SER A 386 -11.79 -2.01 15.47
N ALA A 387 -10.86 -1.92 14.52
CA ALA A 387 -9.48 -1.49 14.78
C ALA A 387 -9.40 -0.06 15.34
N ARG A 388 -10.28 0.84 14.87
CA ARG A 388 -10.37 2.21 15.39
C ARG A 388 -10.80 2.24 16.86
N VAL A 389 -11.79 1.43 17.23
CA VAL A 389 -12.27 1.30 18.63
C VAL A 389 -11.15 0.76 19.52
N MET A 390 -10.42 -0.26 19.04
CA MET A 390 -9.24 -0.82 19.73
C MET A 390 -8.18 0.24 20.01
N LYS A 391 -7.80 1.02 18.99
CA LYS A 391 -6.78 2.07 19.12
C LYS A 391 -7.17 3.11 20.18
N LYS A 392 -8.44 3.51 20.22
CA LYS A 392 -8.97 4.49 21.19
C LYS A 392 -8.97 3.95 22.63
N ALA A 393 -9.26 2.66 22.81
CA ALA A 393 -9.18 1.98 24.11
C ALA A 393 -7.72 1.88 24.60
N VAL A 394 -6.80 1.42 23.75
CA VAL A 394 -5.38 1.28 24.09
C VAL A 394 -4.76 2.63 24.43
N ALA A 395 -5.07 3.68 23.67
CA ALA A 395 -4.57 5.03 23.93
C ALA A 395 -4.91 5.54 25.35
N HIS A 396 -6.08 5.14 25.89
CA HIS A 396 -6.48 5.48 27.26
C HIS A 396 -5.65 4.75 28.33
N LEU A 397 -5.19 3.53 28.05
CA LEU A 397 -4.48 2.69 29.02
C LEU A 397 -2.98 2.99 29.13
N ILE A 398 -2.38 3.58 28.08
CA ILE A 398 -0.94 3.86 28.01
C ILE A 398 -0.40 4.58 29.27
N PRO A 399 -1.00 5.69 29.75
CA PRO A 399 -0.48 6.40 30.92
C PRO A 399 -0.45 5.57 32.21
N TYR A 400 -1.37 4.61 32.34
CA TYR A 400 -1.47 3.74 33.52
C TYR A 400 -0.49 2.56 33.45
N ILE A 401 -0.29 2.02 32.25
CA ILE A 401 0.71 0.96 32.00
C ILE A 401 2.12 1.48 32.27
N GLU A 402 2.40 2.74 31.88
CA GLU A 402 3.70 3.38 32.12
C GLU A 402 3.96 3.64 33.61
N ALA A 403 2.92 3.96 34.39
CA ALA A 403 3.01 4.21 35.83
C ALA A 403 3.27 2.96 36.69
N GLU A 404 2.97 1.76 36.17
CA GLU A 404 3.06 0.48 36.89
C GLU A 404 4.37 -0.30 36.70
N LYS A 405 5.37 0.27 36.02
CA LYS A 405 6.69 -0.39 35.87
C LYS A 405 7.38 -0.55 37.25
N GLU A 406 7.13 -1.66 37.94
CA GLU A 406 7.95 -2.12 39.08
C GLU A 406 9.31 -2.65 38.59
N GLU A 407 10.39 -2.30 39.31
CA GLU A 407 11.70 -2.93 39.16
C GLU A 407 11.63 -4.44 39.43
N GLY A 408 11.62 -5.26 38.38
CA GLY A 408 11.75 -6.73 38.48
C GLY A 408 10.63 -7.58 37.87
N ALA A 409 9.62 -6.99 37.23
CA ALA A 409 8.66 -7.76 36.44
C ALA A 409 9.37 -8.54 35.33
N ARG A 410 9.13 -9.86 35.25
CA ARG A 410 9.69 -10.68 34.15
C ARG A 410 9.06 -10.25 32.82
N PRO A 411 9.87 -9.97 31.78
CA PRO A 411 9.36 -9.61 30.47
C PRO A 411 8.61 -10.79 29.83
N LYS A 412 7.69 -10.51 28.92
CA LYS A 412 6.98 -11.53 28.11
C LYS A 412 7.92 -12.37 27.26
N GLY A 413 9.05 -11.79 26.88
CA GLY A 413 10.15 -12.41 26.16
C GLY A 413 11.26 -11.39 25.94
N ARG A 414 12.46 -11.88 25.68
CA ARG A 414 13.66 -11.09 25.37
C ARG A 414 13.93 -11.11 23.88
N ILE A 415 14.10 -9.94 23.30
CA ILE A 415 14.33 -9.78 21.87
C ILE A 415 15.64 -9.03 21.67
N VAL A 416 16.61 -9.67 21.03
CA VAL A 416 17.83 -8.99 20.58
C VAL A 416 17.57 -8.38 19.21
N MET A 417 17.79 -7.07 19.08
CA MET A 417 17.61 -6.34 17.83
C MET A 417 18.92 -5.73 17.35
N ALA A 418 19.20 -5.81 16.06
CA ALA A 418 20.39 -5.22 15.47
C ALA A 418 20.15 -4.74 14.02
N THR A 419 20.74 -3.61 13.67
CA THR A 419 20.99 -3.28 12.26
C THR A 419 22.27 -3.99 11.82
N VAL A 420 22.16 -4.79 10.75
CA VAL A 420 23.23 -5.71 10.33
C VAL A 420 24.52 -5.01 9.94
N LYS A 421 25.61 -5.79 9.89
CA LYS A 421 26.96 -5.33 9.55
C LYS A 421 27.00 -4.45 8.30
N GLY A 422 27.72 -3.33 8.40
CA GLY A 422 27.91 -2.39 7.30
C GLY A 422 26.69 -1.50 6.98
N ASP A 423 25.54 -1.70 7.63
CA ASP A 423 24.38 -0.82 7.55
C ASP A 423 24.27 0.06 8.81
N VAL A 424 23.81 1.28 8.62
CA VAL A 424 23.86 2.35 9.62
C VAL A 424 22.49 2.90 10.00
N HIS A 425 21.42 2.48 9.31
CA HIS A 425 20.09 3.05 9.51
C HIS A 425 19.30 2.30 10.59
N ASP A 426 18.74 3.04 11.54
CA ASP A 426 18.09 2.47 12.73
C ASP A 426 16.69 3.03 13.04
N ILE A 427 16.17 4.03 12.30
CA ILE A 427 14.88 4.67 12.61
C ILE A 427 13.75 3.63 12.75
N GLY A 428 13.54 2.79 11.72
CA GLY A 428 12.50 1.75 11.75
C GLY A 428 12.73 0.70 12.84
N LYS A 429 14.00 0.34 13.12
CA LYS A 429 14.37 -0.57 14.22
C LYS A 429 13.96 0.02 15.58
N ASN A 430 14.22 1.31 15.80
CA ASN A 430 13.93 1.97 17.06
C ASN A 430 12.41 2.04 17.30
N ILE A 431 11.62 2.32 16.25
CA ILE A 431 10.16 2.29 16.32
C ILE A 431 9.66 0.89 16.72
N VAL A 432 10.14 -0.16 16.06
CA VAL A 432 9.80 -1.56 16.41
C VAL A 432 10.18 -1.88 17.86
N GLY A 433 11.37 -1.45 18.30
CA GLY A 433 11.85 -1.64 19.67
C GLY A 433 10.92 -1.00 20.70
N VAL A 434 10.56 0.26 20.51
CA VAL A 434 9.61 0.98 21.39
C VAL A 434 8.25 0.28 21.42
N VAL A 435 7.71 -0.09 20.25
CA VAL A 435 6.42 -0.77 20.14
C VAL A 435 6.42 -2.12 20.87
N LEU A 436 7.50 -2.90 20.78
CA LEU A 436 7.66 -4.16 21.52
C LEU A 436 7.77 -3.91 23.03
N GLN A 437 8.54 -2.91 23.46
CA GLN A 437 8.66 -2.54 24.88
C GLN A 437 7.32 -2.10 25.49
N CYS A 438 6.51 -1.33 24.75
CA CYS A 438 5.14 -0.96 25.15
C CYS A 438 4.23 -2.18 25.38
N ASN A 439 4.56 -3.32 24.76
CA ASN A 439 3.81 -4.56 24.87
C ASN A 439 4.41 -5.55 25.88
N GLY A 440 5.37 -5.11 26.71
CA GLY A 440 5.94 -5.91 27.82
C GLY A 440 7.08 -6.83 27.43
N TYR A 441 7.67 -6.66 26.24
CA TYR A 441 8.90 -7.34 25.83
C TYR A 441 10.15 -6.59 26.34
N GLU A 442 11.20 -7.32 26.68
CA GLU A 442 12.53 -6.73 26.92
C GLU A 442 13.29 -6.70 25.59
N VAL A 443 13.62 -5.50 25.11
CA VAL A 443 14.35 -5.31 23.85
C VAL A 443 15.79 -4.91 24.15
N ILE A 444 16.74 -5.72 23.67
CA ILE A 444 18.18 -5.47 23.75
C ILE A 444 18.64 -5.00 22.37
N ASP A 445 18.76 -3.68 22.22
CA ASP A 445 19.20 -3.07 20.98
C ASP A 445 20.73 -2.96 20.92
N LEU A 446 21.34 -3.67 19.97
CA LEU A 446 22.79 -3.67 19.75
C LEU A 446 23.28 -2.49 18.91
N GLY A 447 22.36 -1.68 18.38
CA GLY A 447 22.67 -0.55 17.53
C GLY A 447 22.86 -0.93 16.06
N VAL A 448 23.86 -0.31 15.42
CA VAL A 448 24.09 -0.39 13.97
C VAL A 448 25.48 -0.91 13.63
N MET A 449 25.64 -1.39 12.39
CA MET A 449 26.86 -2.04 11.90
C MET A 449 27.29 -3.24 12.75
N VAL A 450 26.33 -3.97 13.32
CA VAL A 450 26.62 -5.04 14.28
C VAL A 450 27.02 -6.31 13.52
N PRO A 451 28.23 -6.87 13.74
CA PRO A 451 28.65 -8.08 13.07
C PRO A 451 27.92 -9.29 13.67
N TRP A 452 27.67 -10.32 12.85
CA TRP A 452 26.95 -11.53 13.28
C TRP A 452 27.48 -12.19 14.56
N PRO A 453 28.82 -12.22 14.86
CA PRO A 453 29.30 -12.86 16.09
C PRO A 453 28.77 -12.15 17.34
N ASP A 454 28.65 -10.83 17.29
CA ASP A 454 28.15 -10.04 18.42
C ASP A 454 26.64 -10.20 18.59
N ILE A 455 25.89 -10.35 17.49
CA ILE A 455 24.45 -10.65 17.52
C ILE A 455 24.20 -11.99 18.21
N LEU A 456 24.88 -13.05 17.76
CA LEU A 456 24.73 -14.39 18.32
C LEU A 456 25.24 -14.46 19.77
N LYS A 457 26.35 -13.77 20.06
CA LYS A 457 26.88 -13.66 21.42
C LYS A 457 25.87 -12.99 22.35
N ALA A 458 25.32 -11.84 21.96
CA ALA A 458 24.33 -11.13 22.77
C ALA A 458 23.05 -11.95 22.95
N ALA A 459 22.59 -12.66 21.93
CA ALA A 459 21.44 -13.56 22.03
C ALA A 459 21.67 -14.66 23.08
N ASN A 460 22.86 -15.26 23.11
CA ASN A 460 23.21 -16.25 24.12
C ASN A 460 23.43 -15.64 25.52
N GLU A 461 24.11 -14.50 25.64
CA GLU A 461 24.41 -13.85 26.92
C GLU A 461 23.16 -13.33 27.63
N ASN A 462 22.11 -13.00 26.87
CA ASN A 462 20.87 -12.45 27.42
C ASN A 462 19.71 -13.48 27.45
N ASP A 463 19.95 -14.75 27.11
CA ASP A 463 18.90 -15.76 26.96
C ASP A 463 17.75 -15.25 26.08
N ALA A 464 18.08 -14.72 24.89
CA ALA A 464 17.11 -14.11 24.01
C ALA A 464 16.15 -15.16 23.43
N ASP A 465 14.86 -14.84 23.43
CA ASP A 465 13.83 -15.69 22.85
C ASP A 465 13.66 -15.45 21.34
N ILE A 466 14.01 -14.25 20.84
CA ILE A 466 13.93 -13.87 19.41
C ILE A 466 15.14 -13.02 19.02
N ILE A 467 15.65 -13.20 17.79
CA ILE A 467 16.58 -12.25 17.14
C ILE A 467 15.83 -11.49 16.05
N GLY A 468 15.93 -10.15 16.04
CA GLY A 468 15.40 -9.28 14.99
C GLY A 468 16.51 -8.55 14.23
N LEU A 469 16.50 -8.66 12.90
CA LEU A 469 17.47 -7.99 12.01
C LEU A 469 16.81 -6.89 11.19
N SER A 470 17.49 -5.74 11.11
CA SER A 470 17.11 -4.59 10.30
C SER A 470 18.14 -4.32 9.18
N GLY A 471 17.66 -3.95 8.00
CA GLY A 471 18.50 -3.53 6.86
C GLY A 471 17.78 -2.57 5.91
N LEU A 472 18.51 -1.54 5.45
CA LEU A 472 18.05 -0.52 4.50
C LEU A 472 18.64 -0.71 3.10
N ILE A 473 19.89 -1.16 2.98
CA ILE A 473 20.58 -1.25 1.68
C ILE A 473 20.62 -2.70 1.15
N THR A 474 20.86 -2.87 -0.15
CA THR A 474 20.85 -4.20 -0.76
C THR A 474 21.95 -5.14 -0.24
N PRO A 475 23.17 -4.68 0.11
CA PRO A 475 24.18 -5.53 0.76
C PRO A 475 23.73 -6.11 2.12
N SER A 476 22.82 -5.43 2.83
CA SER A 476 22.32 -5.87 4.13
C SER A 476 21.56 -7.20 4.05
N LEU A 477 20.97 -7.51 2.89
CA LEU A 477 20.28 -8.78 2.65
C LEU A 477 21.25 -9.98 2.73
N ASP A 478 22.49 -9.82 2.23
CA ASP A 478 23.49 -10.88 2.31
C ASP A 478 24.00 -11.10 3.74
N GLU A 479 24.11 -10.02 4.53
CA GLU A 479 24.45 -10.13 5.95
C GLU A 479 23.34 -10.83 6.73
N MET A 480 22.06 -10.60 6.40
CA MET A 480 20.94 -11.36 6.99
C MET A 480 20.99 -12.85 6.66
N VAL A 481 21.36 -13.22 5.43
CA VAL A 481 21.61 -14.63 5.06
C VAL A 481 22.77 -15.20 5.87
N THR A 482 23.87 -14.44 6.01
CA THR A 482 25.04 -14.85 6.80
C THR A 482 24.66 -15.11 8.26
N VAL A 483 23.86 -14.22 8.88
CA VAL A 483 23.36 -14.44 10.25
C VAL A 483 22.55 -15.73 10.33
N ALA A 484 21.65 -16.00 9.38
CA ALA A 484 20.87 -17.23 9.33
C ALA A 484 21.75 -18.49 9.20
N GLU A 485 22.76 -18.47 8.32
CA GLU A 485 23.72 -19.57 8.14
C GLU A 485 24.54 -19.83 9.42
N GLU A 486 24.98 -18.77 10.11
CA GLU A 486 25.76 -18.89 11.34
C GLU A 486 24.87 -19.30 12.53
N MET A 487 23.61 -18.86 12.59
CA MET A 487 22.63 -19.39 13.56
C MET A 487 22.41 -20.88 13.37
N ALA A 488 22.34 -21.35 12.11
CA ALA A 488 22.23 -22.78 11.80
C ALA A 488 23.49 -23.54 12.23
N ARG A 489 24.68 -22.99 11.95
CA ARG A 489 25.96 -23.59 12.35
C ARG A 489 26.13 -23.65 13.88
N ALA A 490 25.59 -22.66 14.58
CA ALA A 490 25.55 -22.61 16.04
C ALA A 490 24.42 -23.45 16.65
N GLU A 491 23.65 -24.18 15.84
CA GLU A 491 22.53 -25.03 16.26
C GLU A 491 21.48 -24.27 17.10
N MET A 492 21.30 -22.98 16.81
CA MET A 492 20.26 -22.19 17.47
C MET A 492 18.87 -22.64 16.99
N ALA A 493 17.87 -22.48 17.86
CA ALA A 493 16.48 -22.83 17.58
C ALA A 493 15.50 -21.65 17.76
N ILE A 494 16.02 -20.49 18.18
CA ILE A 494 15.22 -19.28 18.42
C ILE A 494 14.74 -18.68 17.09
N PRO A 495 13.53 -18.10 17.02
CA PRO A 495 13.03 -17.44 15.83
C PRO A 495 13.89 -16.25 15.37
N LEU A 496 13.99 -16.09 14.05
CA LEU A 496 14.67 -14.98 13.38
C LEU A 496 13.64 -14.09 12.66
N LEU A 497 13.51 -12.84 13.11
CA LEU A 497 12.69 -11.82 12.46
C LEU A 497 13.53 -10.99 11.48
N ILE A 498 13.00 -10.80 10.28
CA ILE A 498 13.63 -10.03 9.20
C ILE A 498 12.77 -8.82 8.88
N GLY A 499 13.35 -7.62 8.93
CA GLY A 499 12.66 -6.36 8.59
C GLY A 499 13.60 -5.29 8.01
N GLY A 500 13.01 -4.17 7.58
CA GLY A 500 13.72 -3.05 6.96
C GLY A 500 13.44 -2.88 5.46
N ALA A 501 13.77 -1.72 4.89
CA ALA A 501 13.25 -1.26 3.59
C ALA A 501 13.60 -2.16 2.39
N THR A 502 14.76 -2.83 2.41
CA THR A 502 15.15 -3.75 1.33
C THR A 502 14.62 -5.16 1.50
N THR A 503 14.06 -5.49 2.67
CA THR A 503 13.55 -6.83 2.97
C THR A 503 12.18 -7.06 2.32
N SER A 504 11.91 -8.32 1.97
CA SER A 504 10.60 -8.72 1.45
C SER A 504 10.33 -10.18 1.75
N LYS A 505 9.04 -10.52 1.89
CA LYS A 505 8.58 -11.91 2.05
C LYS A 505 9.18 -12.85 0.99
N VAL A 506 9.28 -12.38 -0.25
CA VAL A 506 9.84 -13.15 -1.37
C VAL A 506 11.33 -13.40 -1.18
N HIS A 507 12.11 -12.37 -0.82
CA HIS A 507 13.54 -12.55 -0.59
C HIS A 507 13.80 -13.48 0.61
N THR A 508 13.08 -13.26 1.72
CA THR A 508 13.19 -14.08 2.93
C THR A 508 12.91 -15.55 2.62
N ALA A 509 11.79 -15.86 1.95
CA ALA A 509 11.41 -17.23 1.59
C ALA A 509 12.42 -17.91 0.63
N LEU A 510 13.05 -17.16 -0.26
CA LEU A 510 13.96 -17.72 -1.27
C LEU A 510 15.41 -17.87 -0.77
N ARG A 511 15.86 -17.02 0.16
CA ARG A 511 17.30 -16.87 0.46
C ARG A 511 17.65 -17.00 1.94
N ILE A 512 16.81 -16.53 2.84
CA ILE A 512 17.12 -16.50 4.28
C ILE A 512 16.54 -17.74 4.98
N ASP A 513 15.25 -18.03 4.75
CA ASP A 513 14.56 -19.19 5.32
C ASP A 513 15.27 -20.52 5.00
N PRO A 514 15.74 -20.80 3.77
CA PRO A 514 16.47 -22.05 3.50
C PRO A 514 17.84 -22.16 4.19
N ALA A 515 18.40 -21.06 4.68
CA ALA A 515 19.71 -21.02 5.31
C ALA A 515 19.67 -21.37 6.81
N TYR A 516 18.49 -21.40 7.43
CA TYR A 516 18.30 -21.67 8.86
C TYR A 516 17.17 -22.66 9.10
N ALA A 517 17.41 -23.66 9.96
CA ALA A 517 16.42 -24.70 10.25
C ALA A 517 15.34 -24.25 11.24
N GLY A 518 15.59 -23.19 12.02
CA GLY A 518 14.59 -22.60 12.92
C GLY A 518 13.65 -21.63 12.19
N PRO A 519 12.64 -21.08 12.89
CA PRO A 519 11.64 -20.23 12.26
C PRO A 519 12.25 -18.91 11.73
N VAL A 520 12.05 -18.60 10.46
CA VAL A 520 12.37 -17.29 9.86
C VAL A 520 11.09 -16.58 9.45
N ILE A 521 10.89 -15.34 9.91
CA ILE A 521 9.65 -14.60 9.65
C ILE A 521 9.98 -13.18 9.16
N HIS A 522 9.52 -12.85 7.97
CA HIS A 522 9.50 -11.47 7.46
C HIS A 522 8.37 -10.67 8.11
N VAL A 523 8.72 -9.54 8.72
CA VAL A 523 7.78 -8.61 9.35
C VAL A 523 7.78 -7.30 8.57
N LEU A 524 6.59 -6.84 8.18
CA LEU A 524 6.43 -5.71 7.27
C LEU A 524 6.65 -4.35 7.95
N ASP A 525 6.10 -4.18 9.15
CA ASP A 525 6.02 -2.91 9.87
C ASP A 525 5.96 -3.14 11.40
N ALA A 526 6.08 -2.08 12.20
CA ALA A 526 6.12 -2.21 13.66
C ALA A 526 4.78 -2.67 14.25
N SER A 527 3.66 -2.27 13.64
CA SER A 527 2.32 -2.67 14.08
C SER A 527 2.12 -4.19 14.10
N ARG A 528 2.75 -4.90 13.16
CA ARG A 528 2.69 -6.37 13.07
C ARG A 528 3.71 -7.09 13.95
N ALA A 529 4.80 -6.43 14.33
CA ALA A 529 5.89 -7.04 15.09
C ALA A 529 5.40 -7.65 16.42
N VAL A 530 4.47 -6.97 17.11
CA VAL A 530 3.88 -7.43 18.38
C VAL A 530 3.09 -8.72 18.21
N GLY A 531 2.23 -8.79 17.18
CA GLY A 531 1.42 -9.98 16.92
C GLY A 531 2.29 -11.19 16.59
N VAL A 532 3.34 -10.98 15.77
CA VAL A 532 4.30 -12.02 15.41
C VAL A 532 5.09 -12.50 16.64
N ALA A 533 5.65 -11.59 17.44
CA ALA A 533 6.38 -11.95 18.66
C ALA A 533 5.47 -12.74 19.64
N SER A 534 4.23 -12.30 19.82
CA SER A 534 3.28 -12.95 20.72
C SER A 534 2.92 -14.37 20.26
N GLN A 535 2.74 -14.58 18.95
CA GLN A 535 2.48 -15.90 18.39
C GLN A 535 3.69 -16.83 18.52
N LEU A 536 4.90 -16.33 18.29
CA LEU A 536 6.13 -17.12 18.36
C LEU A 536 6.50 -17.54 19.79
N LEU A 537 6.09 -16.76 20.79
CA LEU A 537 6.37 -17.03 22.20
C LEU A 537 5.20 -17.73 22.92
N SER A 538 4.11 -18.02 22.21
CA SER A 538 2.96 -18.73 22.75
C SER A 538 3.16 -20.25 22.70
N ASP A 539 2.97 -20.93 23.83
CA ASP A 539 3.02 -22.39 23.94
C ASP A 539 2.00 -23.11 23.03
N THR A 540 0.90 -22.45 22.66
CA THR A 540 -0.19 -23.05 21.88
C THR A 540 -0.22 -22.57 20.43
N GLN A 541 0.23 -21.35 20.15
CA GLN A 541 0.15 -20.76 18.81
C GLN A 541 1.47 -20.87 18.02
N ARG A 542 2.61 -21.06 18.69
CA ARG A 542 3.93 -21.09 18.03
C ARG A 542 3.99 -22.13 16.92
N ASP A 543 3.78 -23.40 17.25
CA ASP A 543 4.00 -24.48 16.28
C ASP A 543 3.03 -24.39 15.07
N PRO A 544 1.71 -24.16 15.26
CA PRO A 544 0.81 -23.91 14.14
C PRO A 544 1.21 -22.71 13.28
N TYR A 545 1.68 -21.63 13.91
CA TYR A 545 2.09 -20.41 13.21
C TYR A 545 3.36 -20.64 12.39
N VAL A 546 4.36 -21.30 12.95
CA VAL A 546 5.62 -21.65 12.26
C VAL A 546 5.34 -22.54 11.04
N VAL A 547 4.50 -23.57 11.19
CA VAL A 547 4.10 -24.44 10.07
C VAL A 547 3.41 -23.64 8.98
N LYS A 548 2.47 -22.76 9.35
CA LYS A 548 1.78 -21.89 8.38
C LYS A 548 2.76 -21.03 7.59
N ILE A 549 3.73 -20.40 8.25
CA ILE A 549 4.71 -19.55 7.55
C ILE A 549 5.62 -20.39 6.64
N ALA A 550 6.06 -21.57 7.11
CA ALA A 550 6.86 -22.48 6.30
C ALA A 550 6.11 -22.92 5.02
N ASP A 551 4.83 -23.28 5.14
CA ASP A 551 3.96 -23.61 4.01
C ASP A 551 3.80 -22.41 3.06
N GLU A 552 3.58 -21.22 3.59
CA GLU A 552 3.49 -19.99 2.78
C GLU A 552 4.79 -19.70 2.02
N TYR A 553 5.95 -19.96 2.62
CA TYR A 553 7.25 -19.76 1.98
C TYR A 553 7.55 -20.83 0.94
N GLU A 554 7.14 -22.07 1.18
CA GLU A 554 7.21 -23.13 0.19
C GLU A 554 6.33 -22.83 -1.02
N ASP A 555 5.11 -22.34 -0.78
CA ASP A 555 4.21 -21.86 -1.81
C ASP A 555 4.84 -20.75 -2.68
N VAL A 556 5.54 -19.81 -2.04
CA VAL A 556 6.28 -18.75 -2.74
C VAL A 556 7.41 -19.35 -3.57
N ARG A 557 8.19 -20.30 -3.03
CA ARG A 557 9.26 -21.01 -3.74
C ARG A 557 8.73 -21.75 -4.96
N VAL A 558 7.67 -22.54 -4.81
CA VAL A 558 7.03 -23.31 -5.90
C VAL A 558 6.44 -22.39 -6.97
N LYS A 559 5.68 -21.35 -6.58
CA LYS A 559 5.12 -20.36 -7.52
C LYS A 559 6.21 -19.61 -8.29
N ARG A 560 7.36 -19.36 -7.67
CA ARG A 560 8.51 -18.74 -8.32
C ARG A 560 9.21 -19.71 -9.27
N ALA A 561 9.40 -20.97 -8.86
CA ALA A 561 10.00 -22.01 -9.69
C ALA A 561 9.16 -22.32 -10.95
N GLY A 562 7.84 -22.19 -10.88
CA GLY A 562 6.92 -22.43 -12.00
C GLY A 562 6.68 -21.24 -12.94
N LYS A 563 7.08 -20.02 -12.58
CA LYS A 563 7.03 -18.86 -13.48
C LYS A 563 8.27 -18.86 -14.37
N GLY A 564 8.08 -19.13 -15.66
CA GLY A 564 9.12 -18.92 -16.67
C GLY A 564 9.71 -17.50 -16.50
N GLN A 565 11.02 -17.44 -16.33
CA GLN A 565 11.75 -16.18 -16.21
C GLN A 565 11.54 -15.36 -17.49
N SER A 566 11.34 -14.05 -17.37
CA SER A 566 11.28 -13.18 -18.56
C SER A 566 12.56 -13.35 -19.36
N ALA A 567 12.44 -13.75 -20.62
CA ALA A 567 13.59 -14.05 -21.47
C ALA A 567 14.57 -12.88 -21.49
N LEU A 568 15.83 -13.16 -21.17
CA LEU A 568 16.91 -12.19 -21.27
C LEU A 568 17.49 -12.21 -22.69
N LEU A 569 17.75 -11.02 -23.24
CA LEU A 569 18.51 -10.85 -24.46
C LEU A 569 20.00 -11.00 -24.15
N PRO A 570 20.80 -11.60 -25.06
CA PRO A 570 22.24 -11.46 -25.02
C PRO A 570 22.63 -9.97 -24.94
N ILE A 571 23.68 -9.63 -24.21
CA ILE A 571 24.09 -8.24 -23.97
C ILE A 571 24.35 -7.48 -25.29
N ALA A 572 24.85 -8.16 -26.32
CA ALA A 572 25.03 -7.59 -27.66
C ALA A 572 23.69 -7.14 -28.29
N GLU A 573 22.66 -8.00 -28.24
CA GLU A 573 21.32 -7.66 -28.76
C GLU A 573 20.65 -6.57 -27.91
N ALA A 574 20.84 -6.58 -26.59
CA ALA A 574 20.34 -5.54 -25.71
C ALA A 574 20.97 -4.17 -26.04
N ARG A 575 22.26 -4.13 -26.38
CA ARG A 575 22.98 -2.92 -26.82
C ARG A 575 22.48 -2.41 -28.17
N GLU A 576 22.17 -3.29 -29.10
CA GLU A 576 21.56 -2.93 -30.39
C GLU A 576 20.17 -2.30 -30.21
N ASN A 577 19.40 -2.75 -29.22
CA ASN A 577 18.12 -2.16 -28.84
C ASN A 577 18.25 -1.05 -27.77
N GLY A 578 19.41 -0.39 -27.66
CA GLY A 578 19.64 0.70 -26.71
C GLY A 578 18.78 1.94 -27.01
N PHE A 579 18.59 2.81 -26.01
CA PHE A 579 17.89 4.07 -26.24
C PHE A 579 18.77 5.02 -27.07
N ALA A 580 18.21 5.55 -28.15
CA ALA A 580 18.88 6.51 -29.01
C ALA A 580 18.38 7.91 -28.70
N ALA A 581 19.02 8.56 -27.72
CA ALA A 581 18.68 9.92 -27.32
C ALA A 581 19.09 10.94 -28.41
N ASP A 582 18.32 12.01 -28.56
CA ASP A 582 18.62 13.10 -29.51
C ASP A 582 19.70 14.03 -28.96
N MET A 583 20.95 13.74 -29.32
CA MET A 583 22.12 14.50 -28.89
C MET A 583 22.15 15.95 -29.38
N ALA A 584 21.27 16.35 -30.31
CA ALA A 584 21.13 17.76 -30.70
C ALA A 584 20.62 18.63 -29.53
N ASP A 585 19.87 18.04 -28.61
CA ASP A 585 19.27 18.73 -27.46
C ASP A 585 20.14 18.64 -26.18
N LYS A 586 21.33 18.04 -26.26
CA LYS A 586 22.25 17.96 -25.11
C LYS A 586 22.63 19.37 -24.62
N PRO A 587 22.83 19.55 -23.30
CA PRO A 587 23.18 20.86 -22.78
C PRO A 587 24.62 21.22 -23.15
N GLY A 588 24.91 22.53 -23.13
CA GLY A 588 26.28 23.00 -23.24
C GLY A 588 27.14 22.61 -22.02
N PRO A 589 28.45 22.87 -22.09
CA PRO A 589 29.34 22.76 -20.94
C PRO A 589 28.79 23.52 -19.71
N PRO A 590 29.04 23.03 -18.48
CA PRO A 590 28.71 23.75 -17.26
C PRO A 590 29.21 25.19 -17.29
N ALA A 591 28.37 26.13 -16.88
CA ALA A 591 28.76 27.54 -16.78
C ALA A 591 29.93 27.77 -15.81
N GLN A 592 30.00 26.94 -14.76
CA GLN A 592 31.07 26.94 -13.77
C GLN A 592 31.64 25.53 -13.62
N PRO A 593 32.52 25.11 -14.56
CA PRO A 593 33.16 23.80 -14.48
C PRO A 593 34.13 23.75 -13.29
N GLY A 594 34.36 22.57 -12.75
CA GLY A 594 35.26 22.34 -11.61
C GLY A 594 34.53 21.88 -10.35
N ASN A 595 35.27 21.88 -9.23
CA ASN A 595 34.79 21.40 -7.94
C ASN A 595 34.20 22.54 -7.10
N HIS A 596 33.04 22.28 -6.49
CA HIS A 596 32.30 23.20 -5.65
C HIS A 596 32.09 22.56 -4.28
N VAL A 597 32.62 23.19 -3.24
CA VAL A 597 32.50 22.73 -1.84
C VAL A 597 31.61 23.69 -1.07
N PHE A 598 30.69 23.13 -0.29
CA PHE A 598 29.76 23.83 0.56
C PHE A 598 29.98 23.37 2.00
N ASP A 599 30.79 24.12 2.76
CA ASP A 599 31.17 23.76 4.14
C ASP A 599 30.04 23.99 5.15
N SER A 600 29.04 24.81 4.79
CA SER A 600 27.87 25.13 5.61
C SER A 600 26.78 25.74 4.73
N TRP A 601 25.85 24.91 4.26
CA TRP A 601 24.64 25.41 3.60
C TRP A 601 23.64 25.94 4.64
N ASP A 602 22.90 26.99 4.30
CA ASP A 602 21.90 27.58 5.19
C ASP A 602 20.75 26.61 5.45
N LEU A 603 20.56 26.23 6.71
CA LEU A 603 19.48 25.32 7.13
C LEU A 603 18.10 25.92 6.85
N ALA A 604 17.93 27.24 6.90
CA ALA A 604 16.65 27.87 6.59
C ALA A 604 16.28 27.67 5.11
N ASP A 605 17.24 27.83 4.20
CA ASP A 605 17.05 27.55 2.77
C ASP A 605 16.71 26.07 2.52
N LEU A 606 17.35 25.14 3.23
CA LEU A 606 17.02 23.72 3.12
C LEU A 606 15.62 23.40 3.67
N ALA A 607 15.20 24.04 4.75
CA ALA A 607 13.90 23.79 5.37
C ALA A 607 12.72 24.09 4.42
N ASP A 608 12.90 25.03 3.50
CA ASP A 608 11.90 25.38 2.46
C ASP A 608 11.80 24.35 1.33
N HIS A 609 12.76 23.41 1.25
CA HIS A 609 12.85 22.37 0.22
C HIS A 609 12.57 20.96 0.78
N ILE A 610 12.06 20.86 2.02
CA ILE A 610 11.71 19.57 2.63
C ILE A 610 10.49 18.97 1.95
N ASP A 611 10.60 17.70 1.51
CA ASP A 611 9.45 16.82 1.32
C ASP A 611 9.06 16.18 2.66
N TRP A 612 7.93 16.62 3.20
CA TRP A 612 7.37 16.13 4.46
C TRP A 612 6.65 14.79 4.32
N THR A 613 6.36 14.31 3.10
CA THR A 613 5.63 13.06 2.91
C THR A 613 6.39 11.86 3.51
N PRO A 614 7.70 11.66 3.25
CA PRO A 614 8.43 10.57 3.88
C PRO A 614 8.65 10.78 5.38
N PHE A 615 8.60 12.02 5.89
CA PHE A 615 8.60 12.27 7.34
C PHE A 615 7.38 11.63 8.00
N PHE A 616 6.16 11.87 7.51
CA PHE A 616 4.96 11.24 8.07
C PHE A 616 4.95 9.72 7.92
N ARG A 617 5.45 9.20 6.80
CA ARG A 617 5.59 7.75 6.58
C ARG A 617 6.53 7.10 7.58
N ALA A 618 7.62 7.78 7.96
CA ALA A 618 8.53 7.28 9.00
C ALA A 618 7.83 7.14 10.36
N TRP A 619 6.77 7.92 10.61
CA TRP A 619 5.93 7.84 11.81
C TRP A 619 4.68 6.97 11.63
N GLU A 620 4.65 6.10 10.61
CA GLU A 620 3.53 5.22 10.28
C GLU A 620 2.18 5.97 10.04
N LEU A 621 2.25 7.26 9.67
CA LEU A 621 1.08 8.03 9.26
C LEU A 621 0.95 7.99 7.74
N ALA A 622 -0.01 7.21 7.26
CA ALA A 622 -0.28 7.04 5.84
C ALA A 622 -0.97 8.30 5.27
N GLY A 623 -0.34 8.94 4.29
CA GLY A 623 -0.86 10.12 3.61
C GLY A 623 0.29 10.90 2.94
N ASN A 624 -0.05 11.88 2.10
CA ASN A 624 0.92 12.79 1.48
C ASN A 624 0.76 14.20 2.07
N TYR A 625 1.87 14.90 2.31
CA TYR A 625 1.83 16.29 2.76
C TYR A 625 1.51 17.23 1.58
N PRO A 626 0.70 18.29 1.77
CA PRO A 626 0.09 18.74 3.03
C PRO A 626 -1.24 18.06 3.37
N ALA A 627 -1.86 17.31 2.46
CA ALA A 627 -3.21 16.76 2.63
C ALA A 627 -3.38 15.88 3.90
N ILE A 628 -2.33 15.17 4.31
CA ILE A 628 -2.34 14.38 5.56
C ILE A 628 -2.64 15.21 6.81
N LEU A 629 -2.37 16.52 6.80
CA LEU A 629 -2.71 17.41 7.91
C LEU A 629 -4.21 17.63 8.04
N ASP A 630 -4.98 17.48 6.98
CA ASP A 630 -6.43 17.68 6.96
C ASP A 630 -7.21 16.35 6.95
N ASP A 631 -6.50 15.22 6.99
CA ASP A 631 -7.07 13.88 7.07
C ASP A 631 -7.97 13.72 8.31
N GLU A 632 -9.16 13.16 8.14
CA GLU A 632 -10.15 13.08 9.23
C GLU A 632 -9.83 12.01 10.29
N VAL A 633 -8.97 11.04 9.95
CA VAL A 633 -8.60 9.92 10.84
C VAL A 633 -7.26 10.19 11.52
N VAL A 634 -6.25 10.57 10.74
CA VAL A 634 -4.89 10.79 11.21
C VAL A 634 -4.50 12.26 11.27
N GLY A 635 -5.29 13.19 10.72
CA GLY A 635 -4.90 14.59 10.59
C GLY A 635 -4.73 15.30 11.93
N GLU A 636 -5.45 14.94 12.99
CA GLU A 636 -5.17 15.47 14.33
C GLU A 636 -3.77 15.05 14.81
N SER A 637 -3.43 13.76 14.69
CA SER A 637 -2.11 13.23 15.03
C SER A 637 -1.02 13.79 14.11
N ALA A 638 -1.29 13.93 12.81
CA ALA A 638 -0.36 14.48 11.84
C ALA A 638 -0.11 15.98 12.10
N ARG A 639 -1.14 16.76 12.41
CA ARG A 639 -0.99 18.17 12.83
C ARG A 639 -0.19 18.28 14.12
N SER A 640 -0.48 17.45 15.13
CA SER A 640 0.27 17.46 16.39
C SER A 640 1.75 17.13 16.14
N LEU A 641 2.03 16.04 15.43
CA LEU A 641 3.39 15.63 15.06
C LEU A 641 4.10 16.70 14.23
N PHE A 642 3.39 17.33 13.29
CA PHE A 642 3.93 18.40 12.45
C PHE A 642 4.26 19.65 13.27
N VAL A 643 3.43 20.00 14.25
CA VAL A 643 3.70 21.11 15.17
C VAL A 643 4.98 20.84 15.96
N ASP A 644 5.14 19.63 16.51
CA ASP A 644 6.35 19.24 17.22
C ASP A 644 7.58 19.24 16.31
N ALA A 645 7.44 18.69 15.10
CA ALA A 645 8.49 18.68 14.09
C ALA A 645 8.92 20.10 13.70
N ARG A 646 7.95 21.01 13.48
CA ARG A 646 8.22 22.42 13.16
C ARG A 646 8.87 23.16 14.32
N LYS A 647 8.51 22.83 15.56
CA LYS A 647 9.13 23.40 16.76
C LYS A 647 10.59 22.94 16.90
N MET A 648 10.86 21.64 16.76
CA MET A 648 12.23 21.12 16.79
C MET A 648 13.05 21.62 15.60
N LEU A 649 12.45 21.69 14.41
CA LEU A 649 13.06 22.28 13.21
C LEU A 649 13.48 23.74 13.45
N GLN A 650 12.61 24.55 14.03
CA GLN A 650 12.92 25.93 14.39
C GLN A 650 14.10 25.98 15.37
N GLN A 651 14.10 25.12 16.39
CA GLN A 651 15.20 25.04 17.36
C GLN A 651 16.53 24.63 16.71
N ILE A 652 16.51 23.62 15.83
CA ILE A 652 17.68 23.17 15.06
C ILE A 652 18.29 24.32 14.27
N ILE A 653 17.45 25.14 13.63
CA ILE A 653 17.89 26.29 12.82
C ILE A 653 18.41 27.43 13.71
N GLU A 654 17.68 27.81 14.76
CA GLU A 654 18.06 28.93 15.64
C GLU A 654 19.33 28.66 16.45
N GLU A 655 19.47 27.43 16.94
CA GLU A 655 20.62 27.00 17.75
C GLU A 655 21.74 26.37 16.91
N GLN A 656 21.56 26.24 15.59
CA GLN A 656 22.53 25.64 14.65
C GLN A 656 23.01 24.24 15.09
N TRP A 657 22.06 23.36 15.44
CA TRP A 657 22.37 21.98 15.86
C TRP A 657 23.06 21.18 14.74
N PHE A 658 22.74 21.49 13.49
CA PHE A 658 23.27 20.79 12.34
C PHE A 658 24.23 21.65 11.52
N THR A 659 25.14 20.99 10.80
CA THR A 659 25.93 21.60 9.73
C THR A 659 25.69 20.81 8.44
N ALA A 660 25.07 21.45 7.45
CA ALA A 660 24.85 20.85 6.13
C ALA A 660 26.09 21.04 5.26
N ARG A 661 26.78 19.93 4.94
CA ARG A 661 27.99 19.93 4.09
C ARG A 661 27.76 19.21 2.79
N GLY A 662 28.33 19.73 1.71
CA GLY A 662 28.16 19.15 0.38
C GLY A 662 29.31 19.44 -0.55
N VAL A 663 29.46 18.58 -1.54
CA VAL A 663 30.40 18.77 -2.65
C VAL A 663 29.71 18.37 -3.95
N CYS A 664 29.96 19.13 -5.02
CA CYS A 664 29.64 18.69 -6.37
C CYS A 664 30.76 19.05 -7.34
N GLU A 665 30.88 18.28 -8.42
CA GLU A 665 31.92 18.45 -9.42
C GLU A 665 31.41 18.04 -10.79
N PHE A 666 31.96 18.63 -11.85
CA PHE A 666 31.62 18.33 -13.23
C PHE A 666 32.84 17.92 -14.02
N TRP A 667 32.69 16.88 -14.83
CA TRP A 667 33.76 16.32 -15.65
C TRP A 667 33.32 16.26 -17.11
N PRO A 668 34.16 16.72 -18.05
CA PRO A 668 34.01 16.36 -19.45
C PRO A 668 34.05 14.83 -19.56
N CYS A 669 33.20 14.28 -20.42
CA CYS A 669 33.09 12.83 -20.58
C CYS A 669 32.65 12.46 -21.99
N GLU A 670 32.74 11.18 -22.31
CA GLU A 670 32.16 10.59 -23.52
C GLU A 670 31.53 9.25 -23.19
N ARG A 671 30.50 8.89 -23.95
CA ARG A 671 29.93 7.54 -23.87
C ARG A 671 30.84 6.54 -24.58
N ASN A 672 31.15 5.44 -23.91
CA ASN A 672 31.83 4.29 -24.49
C ASN A 672 31.04 3.00 -24.18
N GLY A 673 30.18 2.59 -25.13
CA GLY A 673 29.29 1.45 -24.94
C GLY A 673 28.24 1.69 -23.86
N ASP A 674 28.36 0.95 -22.75
CA ASP A 674 27.50 1.07 -21.56
C ASP A 674 28.15 1.90 -20.43
N ASP A 675 29.28 2.56 -20.72
CA ASP A 675 30.05 3.31 -19.75
C ASP A 675 30.07 4.80 -20.10
N VAL A 676 30.27 5.61 -19.06
CA VAL A 676 30.69 7.00 -19.20
C VAL A 676 32.18 7.09 -18.86
N VAL A 677 32.98 7.58 -19.79
CA VAL A 677 34.43 7.74 -19.63
C VAL A 677 34.74 9.22 -19.42
N LEU A 678 35.31 9.56 -18.27
CA LEU A 678 35.66 10.92 -17.92
C LEU A 678 37.00 11.33 -18.55
N GLU A 679 37.17 12.62 -18.83
CA GLU A 679 38.45 13.20 -19.21
C GLU A 679 39.44 13.02 -18.02
N GLY A 680 40.49 12.22 -18.24
CA GLY A 680 41.35 11.69 -17.18
C GLY A 680 41.40 10.15 -17.13
N GLY A 681 40.50 9.48 -17.84
CA GLY A 681 40.52 8.04 -18.07
C GLY A 681 39.71 7.21 -17.06
N THR A 682 39.10 7.85 -16.06
CA THR A 682 38.19 7.17 -15.12
C THR A 682 36.95 6.69 -15.88
N ARG A 683 36.64 5.41 -15.74
CA ARG A 683 35.48 4.77 -16.36
C ARG A 683 34.41 4.55 -15.29
N LEU A 684 33.17 4.93 -15.61
CA LEU A 684 31.99 4.69 -14.80
C LEU A 684 31.08 3.68 -15.52
N PRO A 685 31.19 2.38 -15.18
CA PRO A 685 30.38 1.36 -15.83
C PRO A 685 28.95 1.33 -15.32
N PHE A 686 27.99 1.44 -16.25
CA PHE A 686 26.58 1.27 -15.96
C PHE A 686 26.07 -0.08 -16.50
N LEU A 687 24.90 -0.48 -16.00
CA LEU A 687 24.20 -1.69 -16.43
C LEU A 687 23.07 -1.33 -17.40
N ARG A 688 22.82 -2.24 -18.33
CA ARG A 688 21.76 -2.19 -19.33
C ARG A 688 20.66 -3.18 -18.98
N GLN A 689 19.41 -2.79 -19.17
CA GLN A 689 18.29 -3.71 -19.09
C GLN A 689 18.48 -4.88 -20.08
N GLN A 690 18.40 -6.13 -19.65
CA GLN A 690 18.49 -7.30 -20.55
C GLN A 690 17.16 -8.01 -20.78
N VAL A 691 16.11 -7.69 -20.02
CA VAL A 691 14.80 -8.30 -20.24
C VAL A 691 14.27 -7.96 -21.63
N LYS A 692 13.94 -8.98 -22.43
CA LYS A 692 13.33 -8.84 -23.75
C LYS A 692 12.00 -8.10 -23.63
N LYS A 693 11.91 -6.94 -24.28
CA LYS A 693 10.70 -6.11 -24.27
C LYS A 693 9.67 -6.68 -25.24
N SER A 694 8.40 -6.71 -24.85
CA SER A 694 7.28 -7.23 -25.66
C SER A 694 6.76 -6.23 -26.71
N ARG A 695 7.24 -4.97 -26.66
CA ARG A 695 6.92 -3.87 -27.57
C ARG A 695 8.23 -3.25 -28.07
N GLU A 696 8.15 -2.35 -29.05
CA GLU A 696 9.26 -1.49 -29.50
C GLU A 696 9.68 -0.50 -28.39
N ARG A 697 10.25 -1.03 -27.31
CA ARG A 697 10.82 -0.26 -26.21
C ARG A 697 12.31 -0.57 -26.15
N ALA A 698 13.09 0.47 -25.93
CA ALA A 698 14.52 0.35 -25.76
C ALA A 698 14.89 -0.42 -24.48
N ASN A 699 16.07 -1.03 -24.50
CA ASN A 699 16.77 -1.57 -23.36
C ASN A 699 17.68 -0.49 -22.79
N PHE A 700 17.17 0.29 -21.83
CA PHE A 700 17.86 1.47 -21.31
C PHE A 700 19.16 1.14 -20.56
N CYS A 701 20.14 2.03 -20.70
CA CYS A 701 21.34 2.17 -19.87
C CYS A 701 21.54 3.67 -19.56
N LEU A 702 22.05 4.03 -18.37
CA LEU A 702 22.27 5.45 -18.03
C LEU A 702 23.27 6.12 -18.98
N ALA A 703 24.24 5.37 -19.48
CA ALA A 703 25.20 5.85 -20.48
C ALA A 703 24.54 6.25 -21.81
N ASP A 704 23.30 5.82 -22.10
CA ASP A 704 22.58 6.21 -23.32
C ASP A 704 22.31 7.71 -23.39
N PHE A 705 22.32 8.42 -22.26
CA PHE A 705 22.03 9.85 -22.15
C PHE A 705 23.28 10.75 -22.25
N VAL A 706 24.42 10.20 -22.69
CA VAL A 706 25.70 10.89 -22.83
C VAL A 706 26.14 10.80 -24.29
N ASP A 707 26.58 11.92 -24.88
CA ASP A 707 27.03 11.97 -26.26
C ASP A 707 28.40 11.25 -26.45
N PRO A 708 28.51 10.26 -27.37
CA PRO A 708 29.78 9.66 -27.75
C PRO A 708 30.83 10.64 -28.33
N ALA A 709 30.41 11.79 -28.85
CA ALA A 709 31.31 12.82 -29.41
C ALA A 709 31.83 13.81 -28.36
N GLY A 710 31.46 13.64 -27.09
CA GLY A 710 31.86 14.48 -25.97
C GLY A 710 30.68 15.22 -25.33
N ASP A 711 30.59 15.15 -24.01
CA ASP A 711 29.52 15.66 -23.16
C ASP A 711 30.05 15.96 -21.75
N TRP A 712 29.16 16.17 -20.78
CA TRP A 712 29.52 16.39 -19.38
C TRP A 712 28.69 15.52 -18.44
N LEU A 713 29.33 15.10 -17.35
CA LEU A 713 28.71 14.41 -16.24
C LEU A 713 28.97 15.18 -14.95
N GLY A 714 27.98 15.27 -14.06
CA GLY A 714 28.18 15.80 -12.71
C GLY A 714 28.16 14.69 -11.65
N GLY A 715 28.73 14.98 -10.49
CA GLY A 715 28.60 14.17 -9.28
C GLY A 715 28.29 15.05 -8.08
N PHE A 716 27.65 14.49 -7.05
CA PHE A 716 27.44 15.16 -5.78
C PHE A 716 27.47 14.20 -4.58
N ALA A 717 27.78 14.77 -3.42
CA ALA A 717 27.55 14.15 -2.12
C ALA A 717 27.19 15.23 -1.10
N VAL A 718 26.13 15.02 -0.31
CA VAL A 718 25.64 15.93 0.73
C VAL A 718 25.37 15.16 2.02
N ALA A 719 25.59 15.78 3.17
CA ALA A 719 25.28 15.20 4.47
C ALA A 719 24.97 16.26 5.53
N ILE A 720 24.27 15.81 6.58
CA ILE A 720 23.93 16.60 7.76
C ILE A 720 24.78 16.10 8.93
N HIS A 721 25.64 16.97 9.46
CA HIS A 721 26.53 16.70 10.59
C HIS A 721 25.96 17.28 11.90
N GLY A 722 26.40 16.75 13.04
CA GLY A 722 26.05 17.28 14.38
C GLY A 722 24.94 16.52 15.11
N ILE A 723 24.42 15.42 14.55
CA ILE A 723 23.29 14.67 15.11
C ILE A 723 23.67 13.95 16.42
N ASP A 724 24.89 13.38 16.49
CA ASP A 724 25.27 12.37 17.50
C ASP A 724 25.14 12.86 18.95
N ASP A 725 25.64 14.06 19.27
CA ASP A 725 25.61 14.61 20.62
C ASP A 725 24.17 14.88 21.11
N HIS A 726 23.32 15.39 20.22
CA HIS A 726 21.91 15.65 20.52
C HIS A 726 21.12 14.34 20.68
N SER A 727 21.37 13.35 19.82
CA SER A 727 20.79 12.01 19.92
C SER A 727 21.20 11.30 21.21
N ALA A 728 22.48 11.35 21.57
CA ALA A 728 22.99 10.78 22.83
C ALA A 728 22.33 11.44 24.05
N ARG A 729 22.13 12.76 24.01
CA ARG A 729 21.42 13.50 25.06
C ARG A 729 19.97 13.05 25.22
N PHE A 730 19.22 12.88 24.12
CA PHE A 730 17.83 12.41 24.19
C PHE A 730 17.72 10.97 24.69
N ARG A 731 18.59 10.08 24.21
CA ARG A 731 18.66 8.69 24.71
C ARG A 731 19.01 8.60 26.18
N ALA A 732 19.97 9.41 26.66
CA ALA A 732 20.32 9.47 28.08
C ALA A 732 19.18 10.01 28.96
N ALA A 733 18.27 10.79 28.38
CA ALA A 733 17.06 11.28 29.04
C ALA A 733 15.85 10.35 28.88
N HIS A 734 16.01 9.20 28.22
CA HIS A 734 14.91 8.29 27.85
C HIS A 734 13.81 8.96 27.03
N ASP A 735 14.18 9.93 26.18
CA ASP A 735 13.29 10.67 25.29
C ASP A 735 13.41 10.12 23.86
N ASP A 736 12.86 8.92 23.65
CA ASP A 736 12.91 8.23 22.34
C ASP A 736 12.14 9.01 21.26
N TYR A 737 11.08 9.72 21.64
CA TYR A 737 10.30 10.55 20.72
C TYR A 737 11.16 11.66 20.11
N SER A 738 11.88 12.42 20.94
CA SER A 738 12.75 13.48 20.45
C SER A 738 13.97 12.94 19.70
N ASP A 739 14.52 11.78 20.07
CA ASP A 739 15.60 11.13 19.31
C ASP A 739 15.16 10.74 17.89
N ILE A 740 14.00 10.08 17.77
CA ILE A 740 13.43 9.69 16.47
C ILE A 740 13.07 10.94 15.65
N MET A 741 12.47 11.96 16.27
CA MET A 741 12.16 13.24 15.61
C MET A 741 13.41 13.92 15.05
N LEU A 742 14.49 13.99 15.84
CA LEU A 742 15.77 14.57 15.44
C LEU A 742 16.36 13.84 14.22
N LYS A 743 16.39 12.50 14.27
CA LYS A 743 16.91 11.65 13.18
C LYS A 743 16.06 11.80 11.91
N ALA A 744 14.74 11.80 12.03
CA ALA A 744 13.82 11.99 10.91
C ALA A 744 13.99 13.37 10.27
N LEU A 745 14.15 14.44 11.06
CA LEU A 745 14.40 15.79 10.55
C LEU A 745 15.77 15.91 9.88
N ALA A 746 16.81 15.28 10.44
CA ALA A 746 18.13 15.26 9.81
C ALA A 746 18.11 14.58 8.43
N ASP A 747 17.36 13.47 8.30
CA ASP A 747 17.14 12.81 7.02
C ASP A 747 16.39 13.71 6.03
N ARG A 748 15.36 14.44 6.50
CA ARG A 748 14.67 15.44 5.67
C ARG A 748 15.59 16.55 5.19
N PHE A 749 16.52 17.02 6.03
CA PHE A 749 17.52 18.00 5.63
C PHE A 749 18.49 17.46 4.57
N ALA A 750 18.93 16.20 4.67
CA ALA A 750 19.82 15.60 3.69
C ALA A 750 19.17 15.51 2.30
N GLU A 751 17.91 15.06 2.24
CA GLU A 751 17.14 14.98 1.00
C GLU A 751 16.81 16.38 0.43
N ALA A 752 16.44 17.33 1.29
CA ALA A 752 16.24 18.71 0.89
C ALA A 752 17.53 19.33 0.32
N PHE A 753 18.69 18.99 0.88
CA PHE A 753 19.98 19.44 0.36
C PHE A 753 20.27 18.83 -1.01
N ALA A 754 19.99 17.54 -1.23
CA ALA A 754 20.15 16.92 -2.54
C ALA A 754 19.28 17.62 -3.60
N GLU A 755 18.00 17.92 -3.28
CA GLU A 755 17.09 18.64 -4.18
C GLU A 755 17.55 20.08 -4.43
N ARG A 756 17.90 20.81 -3.36
CA ARG A 756 18.30 22.22 -3.42
C ARG A 756 19.62 22.41 -4.18
N LEU A 757 20.60 21.53 -3.93
CA LEU A 757 21.86 21.53 -4.65
C LEU A 757 21.63 21.18 -6.12
N HIS A 758 20.80 20.18 -6.43
CA HIS A 758 20.46 19.86 -7.81
C HIS A 758 19.82 21.05 -8.52
N GLN A 759 18.85 21.74 -7.89
CA GLN A 759 18.28 22.98 -8.43
C GLN A 759 19.35 24.05 -8.68
N HIS A 760 20.29 24.25 -7.76
CA HIS A 760 21.41 25.18 -7.93
C HIS A 760 22.33 24.78 -9.10
N VAL A 761 22.56 23.48 -9.29
CA VAL A 761 23.30 22.94 -10.42
C VAL A 761 22.60 23.28 -11.74
N ARG A 762 21.30 22.99 -11.86
CA ARG A 762 20.53 23.24 -13.10
C ARG A 762 20.47 24.71 -13.47
N THR A 763 20.29 25.58 -12.47
CA THR A 763 20.06 27.02 -12.67
C THR A 763 21.34 27.84 -12.75
N THR A 764 22.41 27.42 -12.07
CA THR A 764 23.59 28.26 -11.83
C THR A 764 24.91 27.59 -12.21
N LEU A 765 25.22 26.41 -11.63
CA LEU A 765 26.56 25.82 -11.79
C LEU A 765 26.74 25.18 -13.17
N TRP A 766 25.81 24.30 -13.56
CA TRP A 766 25.70 23.82 -14.93
C TRP A 766 24.98 24.84 -15.79
N GLY A 767 23.86 25.37 -15.30
CA GLY A 767 23.19 26.53 -15.88
C GLY A 767 22.44 26.24 -17.19
N TYR A 768 21.98 25.00 -17.40
CA TYR A 768 21.17 24.65 -18.57
C TYR A 768 19.68 25.02 -18.42
N ALA A 769 19.25 25.43 -17.22
CA ALA A 769 17.89 25.90 -16.94
C ALA A 769 17.89 27.19 -16.08
N PRO A 770 18.52 28.30 -16.53
CA PRO A 770 18.72 29.49 -15.71
C PRO A 770 17.44 30.28 -15.40
N GLN A 771 16.33 29.97 -16.09
CA GLN A 771 15.02 30.60 -15.89
C GLN A 771 14.03 29.69 -15.14
N GLU A 772 14.49 28.55 -14.60
CA GLU A 772 13.65 27.64 -13.83
C GLU A 772 13.08 28.35 -12.59
N GLN A 773 11.76 28.31 -12.42
CA GLN A 773 11.04 28.87 -11.26
C GLN A 773 10.01 27.84 -10.75
N LEU A 774 10.52 26.70 -10.30
CA LEU A 774 9.68 25.61 -9.79
C LEU A 774 9.35 25.83 -8.31
N THR A 775 8.11 25.48 -7.95
CA THR A 775 7.71 25.34 -6.55
C THR A 775 8.31 24.07 -5.96
N ASN A 776 8.38 23.97 -4.62
CA ASN A 776 8.84 22.73 -3.98
C ASN A 776 8.00 21.50 -4.40
N GLU A 777 6.69 21.66 -4.58
CA GLU A 777 5.82 20.60 -5.09
C GLU A 777 6.21 20.14 -6.51
N ALA A 778 6.59 21.08 -7.38
CA ALA A 778 7.06 20.76 -8.73
C ALA A 778 8.45 20.11 -8.72
N LEU A 779 9.32 20.48 -7.76
CA LEU A 779 10.60 19.80 -7.53
C LEU A 779 10.40 18.34 -7.10
N ILE A 780 9.50 18.09 -6.14
CA ILE A 780 9.15 16.72 -5.67
C ILE A 780 8.57 15.87 -6.81
N LYS A 781 7.79 16.47 -7.71
CA LYS A 781 7.26 15.81 -8.92
C LYS A 781 8.28 15.68 -10.06
N GLU A 782 9.54 16.08 -9.82
CA GLU A 782 10.64 16.03 -10.78
C GLU A 782 10.33 16.76 -12.10
N GLN A 783 9.61 17.89 -12.06
CA GLN A 783 9.19 18.66 -13.24
C GLN A 783 10.31 19.54 -13.82
N TYR A 784 11.56 19.08 -13.71
CA TYR A 784 12.74 19.74 -14.24
C TYR A 784 13.46 18.87 -15.28
N ARG A 785 14.35 19.50 -16.04
CA ARG A 785 15.22 18.81 -17.00
C ARG A 785 16.39 18.13 -16.27
N GLY A 786 16.69 16.89 -16.66
CA GLY A 786 17.80 16.11 -16.13
C GLY A 786 17.43 15.29 -14.87
N ILE A 787 18.31 14.38 -14.49
CA ILE A 787 18.14 13.45 -13.37
C ILE A 787 19.37 13.40 -12.48
N ARG A 788 19.19 12.90 -11.25
CA ARG A 788 20.26 12.76 -10.25
C ARG A 788 20.44 11.32 -9.71
N PRO A 789 20.67 10.29 -10.55
CA PRO A 789 20.68 8.88 -10.14
C PRO A 789 21.77 8.59 -9.10
N ALA A 790 21.34 7.95 -8.01
CA ALA A 790 22.19 7.55 -6.89
C ALA A 790 22.56 6.06 -6.95
N PRO A 791 23.84 5.68 -6.78
CA PRO A 791 24.25 4.28 -6.65
C PRO A 791 23.49 3.53 -5.55
N GLY A 792 22.86 2.41 -5.90
CA GLY A 792 21.97 1.61 -5.06
C GLY A 792 20.49 1.71 -5.46
N TYR A 793 20.10 2.75 -6.19
CA TYR A 793 18.75 2.86 -6.75
C TYR A 793 18.57 1.97 -7.98
N PRO A 794 17.33 1.61 -8.37
CA PRO A 794 17.07 0.69 -9.48
C PRO A 794 17.73 1.05 -10.82
N ALA A 795 17.98 2.33 -11.11
CA ALA A 795 18.64 2.80 -12.33
C ALA A 795 20.16 2.61 -12.32
N CYS A 796 20.75 2.52 -11.14
CA CYS A 796 22.18 2.35 -10.92
C CYS A 796 22.41 1.49 -9.68
N PRO A 797 22.05 0.19 -9.71
CA PRO A 797 21.94 -0.62 -8.49
C PRO A 797 23.28 -0.95 -7.82
N ASP A 798 24.40 -0.75 -8.52
CA ASP A 798 25.72 -1.09 -7.99
C ASP A 798 26.22 -0.04 -6.97
N HIS A 799 26.18 -0.41 -5.69
CA HIS A 799 26.72 0.39 -4.59
C HIS A 799 28.24 0.64 -4.71
N SER A 800 28.98 -0.21 -5.39
CA SER A 800 30.43 -0.13 -5.50
C SER A 800 30.93 0.95 -6.47
N LEU A 801 30.01 1.71 -7.09
CA LEU A 801 30.35 2.96 -7.78
C LEU A 801 30.58 4.14 -6.81
N LYS A 802 30.11 4.06 -5.55
CA LYS A 802 30.33 5.13 -4.56
C LYS A 802 31.82 5.38 -4.26
N PRO A 803 32.67 4.37 -4.02
CA PRO A 803 34.11 4.61 -3.83
C PRO A 803 34.76 5.40 -4.97
N ILE A 804 34.40 5.13 -6.23
CA ILE A 804 34.90 5.88 -7.39
C ILE A 804 34.45 7.34 -7.32
N LEU A 805 33.18 7.58 -7.00
CA LEU A 805 32.63 8.93 -6.81
C LEU A 805 33.31 9.66 -5.63
N TRP A 806 33.63 8.94 -4.56
CA TRP A 806 34.36 9.44 -3.38
C TRP A 806 35.76 9.93 -3.74
N ASP A 807 36.50 9.12 -4.49
CA ASP A 807 37.86 9.43 -4.92
C ASP A 807 37.87 10.62 -5.88
N LEU A 808 36.95 10.64 -6.86
CA LEU A 808 36.84 11.72 -7.85
C LEU A 808 36.61 13.08 -7.20
N MET A 809 35.65 13.16 -6.26
CA MET A 809 35.29 14.44 -5.64
C MET A 809 36.02 14.71 -4.33
N ARG A 810 36.86 13.79 -3.84
CA ARG A 810 37.46 13.84 -2.49
C ARG A 810 36.42 14.09 -1.41
N VAL A 811 35.36 13.29 -1.41
CA VAL A 811 34.17 13.50 -0.58
C VAL A 811 34.49 13.49 0.92
N GLU A 812 35.34 12.56 1.38
CA GLU A 812 35.73 12.47 2.79
C GLU A 812 36.44 13.75 3.26
N ASP A 813 37.39 14.25 2.47
CA ASP A 813 38.15 15.46 2.80
C ASP A 813 37.30 16.74 2.77
N ARG A 814 36.39 16.85 1.78
CA ARG A 814 35.67 18.09 1.47
C ARG A 814 34.30 18.20 2.12
N ALA A 815 33.61 17.07 2.29
CA ALA A 815 32.28 17.04 2.89
C ALA A 815 32.26 16.28 4.24
N GLY A 816 33.31 15.55 4.61
CA GLY A 816 33.36 14.79 5.87
C GLY A 816 32.50 13.54 5.85
N ILE A 817 32.13 13.03 4.67
CA ILE A 817 31.28 11.85 4.52
C ILE A 817 32.17 10.64 4.25
N THR A 818 32.00 9.58 5.04
CA THR A 818 32.77 8.33 4.94
C THR A 818 31.90 7.19 4.41
N LEU A 819 32.52 6.14 3.89
CA LEU A 819 31.84 4.92 3.44
C LEU A 819 32.16 3.76 4.38
N THR A 820 31.13 2.98 4.72
CA THR A 820 31.31 1.67 5.38
C THR A 820 31.83 0.64 4.37
N GLU A 821 32.22 -0.53 4.85
CA GLU A 821 32.60 -1.68 4.00
C GLU A 821 31.49 -2.14 3.04
N SER A 822 30.21 -1.85 3.36
CA SER A 822 29.05 -2.11 2.51
C SER A 822 28.67 -0.92 1.62
N ASN A 823 29.52 0.12 1.58
CA ASN A 823 29.27 1.39 0.89
C ASN A 823 27.98 2.09 1.37
N ALA A 824 27.63 1.95 2.65
CA ALA A 824 26.69 2.86 3.32
C ALA A 824 27.44 4.16 3.67
N MET A 825 26.73 5.28 3.71
CA MET A 825 27.32 6.59 3.98
C MET A 825 27.24 6.93 5.47
N TRP A 826 28.26 7.59 6.01
CA TRP A 826 28.26 8.17 7.35
C TRP A 826 28.70 9.64 7.30
N PRO A 827 27.96 10.61 7.85
CA PRO A 827 26.72 10.49 8.66
C PRO A 827 25.56 9.80 7.94
N THR A 828 24.62 9.23 8.70
CA THR A 828 23.49 8.44 8.16
C THR A 828 22.59 9.28 7.25
N SER A 829 22.36 10.54 7.63
CA SER A 829 21.58 11.50 6.84
C SER A 829 22.47 12.09 5.74
N ALA A 830 22.65 11.31 4.67
CA ALA A 830 23.50 11.66 3.54
C ALA A 830 22.93 11.14 2.21
N VAL A 831 23.20 11.86 1.11
CA VAL A 831 22.79 11.50 -0.25
C VAL A 831 23.96 11.73 -1.20
N SER A 832 24.20 10.80 -2.13
CA SER A 832 25.21 10.96 -3.18
C SER A 832 24.74 10.36 -4.50
N GLY A 833 25.21 10.91 -5.61
CA GLY A 833 24.82 10.46 -6.94
C GLY A 833 25.51 11.19 -8.07
N PHE A 834 25.04 10.92 -9.28
CA PHE A 834 25.49 11.56 -10.51
C PHE A 834 24.44 12.56 -11.02
N TYR A 835 24.83 13.52 -11.83
CA TYR A 835 23.93 14.41 -12.58
C TYR A 835 24.01 14.11 -14.07
N PHE A 836 22.85 13.84 -14.68
CA PHE A 836 22.68 13.76 -16.12
C PHE A 836 21.75 14.90 -16.56
N ALA A 837 22.17 15.67 -17.55
CA ALA A 837 21.47 16.89 -17.95
C ALA A 837 20.71 16.78 -19.29
N HIS A 838 20.78 15.61 -19.95
CA HIS A 838 20.04 15.34 -21.17
C HIS A 838 18.52 15.42 -20.91
N PRO A 839 17.72 16.07 -21.77
CA PRO A 839 16.29 16.26 -21.49
C PRO A 839 15.48 14.97 -21.51
N GLU A 840 15.93 13.97 -22.26
CA GLU A 840 15.30 12.64 -22.30
C GLU A 840 15.79 11.66 -21.21
N SER A 841 16.72 12.10 -20.34
CA SER A 841 17.18 11.27 -19.24
C SER A 841 16.04 10.98 -18.26
N GLN A 842 15.90 9.72 -17.84
CA GLN A 842 14.82 9.29 -16.95
C GLN A 842 15.29 8.17 -16.02
N TYR A 843 14.61 8.01 -14.88
CA TYR A 843 14.81 6.86 -14.02
C TYR A 843 14.13 5.61 -14.59
N PHE A 844 14.84 4.49 -14.59
CA PHE A 844 14.33 3.19 -14.99
C PHE A 844 14.92 2.10 -14.06
N GLY A 845 14.28 0.94 -13.95
CA GLY A 845 14.87 -0.19 -13.25
C GLY A 845 15.71 -1.06 -14.18
N VAL A 846 16.98 -1.30 -13.87
CA VAL A 846 17.84 -2.25 -14.62
C VAL A 846 17.22 -3.65 -14.64
N ALA A 847 16.53 -4.04 -13.56
CA ALA A 847 15.94 -5.36 -13.35
C ALA A 847 17.01 -6.46 -13.39
N ARG A 848 16.74 -7.58 -14.08
CA ARG A 848 17.65 -8.73 -14.13
C ARG A 848 18.64 -8.65 -15.29
N ILE A 849 19.86 -9.10 -15.03
CA ILE A 849 20.98 -9.21 -15.97
C ILE A 849 21.45 -10.67 -16.07
N GLY A 850 21.89 -11.04 -17.26
CA GLY A 850 22.46 -12.35 -17.56
C GLY A 850 23.95 -12.42 -17.22
N ARG A 851 24.48 -13.66 -17.28
CA ARG A 851 25.89 -13.96 -17.00
C ARG A 851 26.86 -13.21 -17.91
N ASP A 852 26.49 -13.04 -19.17
CA ASP A 852 27.28 -12.35 -20.19
C ASP A 852 27.51 -10.88 -19.85
N GLN A 853 26.47 -10.16 -19.41
CA GLN A 853 26.62 -8.78 -18.95
C GLN A 853 27.40 -8.69 -17.64
N LEU A 854 27.21 -9.63 -16.72
CA LEU A 854 27.96 -9.67 -15.46
C LEU A 854 29.47 -9.84 -15.70
N GLU A 855 29.87 -10.75 -16.59
CA GLU A 855 31.27 -10.98 -16.97
C GLU A 855 31.88 -9.76 -17.67
N ASP A 856 31.13 -9.17 -18.61
CA ASP A 856 31.50 -7.92 -19.29
C ASP A 856 31.63 -6.75 -18.31
N TYR A 857 30.73 -6.64 -17.33
CA TYR A 857 30.76 -5.63 -16.28
C TYR A 857 31.99 -5.78 -15.37
N ALA A 858 32.28 -7.00 -14.91
CA ALA A 858 33.45 -7.28 -14.09
C ALA A 858 34.75 -6.90 -14.81
N ALA A 859 34.85 -7.23 -16.09
CA ALA A 859 35.98 -6.83 -16.94
C ALA A 859 36.11 -5.31 -17.09
N ARG A 860 35.01 -4.61 -17.37
CA ARG A 860 34.98 -3.13 -17.48
C ARG A 860 35.33 -2.42 -16.17
N ARG A 861 34.93 -2.99 -15.03
CA ARG A 861 35.24 -2.49 -13.68
C ARG A 861 36.66 -2.83 -13.22
N GLY A 862 37.33 -3.81 -13.86
CA GLY A 862 38.63 -4.30 -13.41
C GLY A 862 38.57 -5.03 -12.06
N ILE A 863 37.45 -5.72 -11.78
CA ILE A 863 37.24 -6.49 -10.54
C ILE A 863 37.04 -7.97 -10.86
N GLU A 864 37.32 -8.81 -9.87
CA GLU A 864 37.03 -10.25 -9.94
C GLU A 864 35.52 -10.49 -10.14
N LEU A 865 35.19 -11.51 -10.93
CA LEU A 865 33.81 -11.88 -11.25
C LEU A 865 32.98 -12.17 -9.98
N ALA A 866 33.57 -12.86 -9.01
CA ALA A 866 32.94 -13.14 -7.72
C ALA A 866 32.59 -11.86 -6.93
N THR A 867 33.40 -10.80 -7.07
CA THR A 867 33.12 -9.49 -6.46
C THR A 867 31.93 -8.82 -7.15
N ALA A 868 31.89 -8.84 -8.49
CA ALA A 868 30.74 -8.32 -9.24
C ALA A 868 29.46 -9.10 -8.92
N GLU A 869 29.53 -10.43 -8.82
CA GLU A 869 28.41 -11.29 -8.42
C GLU A 869 27.85 -10.92 -7.06
N ARG A 870 28.71 -10.59 -6.09
CA ARG A 870 28.29 -10.16 -4.76
C ARG A 870 27.50 -8.85 -4.82
N TRP A 871 28.06 -7.81 -5.46
CA TRP A 871 27.41 -6.50 -5.51
C TRP A 871 26.13 -6.47 -6.35
N LEU A 872 26.09 -7.27 -7.42
CA LEU A 872 24.95 -7.29 -8.35
C LEU A 872 23.99 -8.45 -8.09
N ARG A 873 24.17 -9.21 -7.00
CA ARG A 873 23.32 -10.35 -6.64
C ARG A 873 21.81 -10.06 -6.73
N PRO A 874 21.27 -8.90 -6.29
CA PRO A 874 19.85 -8.59 -6.42
C PRO A 874 19.36 -8.51 -7.88
N ASN A 875 20.27 -8.32 -8.83
CA ASN A 875 20.02 -8.14 -10.25
C ASN A 875 20.38 -9.37 -11.09
N LEU A 876 20.88 -10.47 -10.51
CA LEU A 876 21.20 -11.67 -11.29
C LEU A 876 19.95 -12.52 -11.58
N ASP A 877 19.99 -13.24 -12.70
CA ASP A 877 18.92 -14.16 -13.15
C ASP A 877 18.76 -15.40 -12.27
#